data_AF-A0A6I0SFS6-F1
#
_entry.id   AF-A0A6I0SFS6-F1
#
_cell.length_a   1.000
_cell.length_b   1.000
_cell.length_c   1.000
_cell.angle_alpha   90.00
_cell.angle_beta   90.00
_cell.angle_gamma   90.00
#
_symmetry.space_group_name_H-M   'P 1'
#
loop_
_entity.id
_entity.type
_entity.pdbx_description
1 polymer ?
#
loop_
_entity_poly.entity_id
_entity_poly.type
_entity_poly.pdbx_seq_one_letter_code
_entity_poly.pdbx_strand_id
1 'polypeptide(L)'
;MAKRKISGIINATEHPMNLETPWNQKQPDGTYHAYAGDDIEAFLKKELSNRTPTEELVSGETKPPTSGTVFDAMVGTVTDVDVQDSEDGTQYVMTVKQKDNQGGESSKEVRFSKYTDDDKVVVNIDLTDSGGAGLPASQYLALGSGFVVKYSVGVGTAGGGTVDGYSDLKARVIVKRGSTVISEFRDAEFVGVTAGQSYTFDASPYLKDATAYTVQVEAQATYQDGTLMKTATAKVTMVAMELETTYSAGNGLADGGYKNDVNIPFTAKGTSGEKNIYYRVNGGQAFTLGLSAGSGVQQKNVTIPLTQMQEGTNVVEAYAQHENSGVVSRVHYITLLKAGGGVTAYAGLMFSHRAAGFQRDWKHPVLEAEQFTAWNFTYAGYDRDAYTARVKVTDRGSVVKEDLLQRGETGSYGRTNVNVEPLDYRVSCGDAVLEVQVNTTSHPDIEATLAPDAVCTFDAFGRSNTENNPASWVSGDKRMEFRDVLWSVNEYGAGSGWHKDRLLLAGGAGMTLTADGGYRPFNEADKPEGFAIRDVGMTLEIEYSTANVTDTDAELITCLGQLDNGNRYGLIVTPEEAKFLTGVVTEAMDAGQVLRYEDSVGTKFQPGTNIRITYVFYPNVQTNEQRTLIGFYVNGEESAASKWLDKVNFDIQSQLEFKSAGADLNVKSVRIYNKALTSDEVLNNYIVDRNHLEDADGEPGVRSLDEDNR
;
A
#
# COMPACT_ATOMS: atom_id res chain seq x y z
N MET A 1 -43.70 -63.46 4.39
CA MET A 1 -43.22 -64.82 4.02
C MET A 1 -43.54 -65.09 2.55
N ALA A 2 -42.56 -64.94 1.66
CA ALA A 2 -42.56 -65.52 0.33
C ALA A 2 -41.10 -65.88 0.01
N LYS A 3 -40.73 -67.16 0.20
CA LYS A 3 -39.42 -67.67 -0.21
C LYS A 3 -39.40 -67.78 -1.73
N ARG A 4 -38.57 -67.02 -2.43
CA ARG A 4 -38.27 -67.25 -3.86
C ARG A 4 -36.92 -67.93 -3.99
N LYS A 5 -36.97 -69.23 -4.27
CA LYS A 5 -35.84 -70.05 -4.69
C LYS A 5 -35.74 -69.89 -6.22
N ILE A 6 -34.64 -69.39 -6.75
CA ILE A 6 -34.41 -69.41 -8.20
C ILE A 6 -33.59 -70.66 -8.51
N SER A 7 -34.28 -71.72 -8.94
CA SER A 7 -33.69 -72.88 -9.59
C SER A 7 -34.42 -73.09 -10.92
N GLY A 8 -33.71 -72.88 -12.04
CA GLY A 8 -34.01 -73.44 -13.37
C GLY A 8 -35.31 -73.04 -14.08
N ILE A 9 -35.15 -72.30 -15.19
CA ILE A 9 -36.01 -72.16 -16.39
C ILE A 9 -37.52 -71.97 -16.16
N ILE A 10 -38.02 -70.74 -16.31
CA ILE A 10 -39.46 -70.49 -16.56
C ILE A 10 -39.67 -69.51 -17.73
N ASN A 11 -40.51 -70.01 -18.63
CA ASN A 11 -41.17 -69.43 -19.79
C ASN A 11 -42.13 -68.29 -19.38
N ALA A 12 -42.13 -67.21 -20.17
CA ALA A 12 -42.87 -65.99 -19.93
C ALA A 12 -44.35 -66.13 -20.33
N THR A 13 -45.26 -65.81 -19.41
CA THR A 13 -46.55 -65.11 -19.67
C THR A 13 -47.36 -65.08 -18.37
N GLU A 14 -47.40 -63.91 -17.71
CA GLU A 14 -48.62 -63.23 -17.22
C GLU A 14 -48.26 -62.15 -16.17
N HIS A 15 -48.23 -60.90 -16.67
CA HIS A 15 -48.41 -59.61 -15.98
C HIS A 15 -47.25 -58.94 -15.18
N PRO A 16 -47.18 -57.59 -15.21
CA PRO A 16 -46.02 -56.89 -15.77
C PRO A 16 -45.34 -55.95 -14.76
N MET A 17 -44.01 -55.99 -14.70
CA MET A 17 -43.21 -54.81 -14.38
C MET A 17 -42.01 -54.79 -15.32
N ASN A 18 -42.04 -53.84 -16.26
CA ASN A 18 -40.95 -53.52 -17.16
C ASN A 18 -39.80 -52.91 -16.34
N LEU A 19 -38.73 -53.67 -16.17
CA LEU A 19 -37.39 -53.12 -16.04
C LEU A 19 -36.56 -53.74 -17.17
N GLU A 20 -36.46 -53.01 -18.29
CA GLU A 20 -35.29 -53.14 -19.16
C GLU A 20 -34.08 -52.73 -18.33
N THR A 21 -33.24 -53.69 -17.95
CA THR A 21 -31.92 -53.41 -17.40
C THR A 21 -30.86 -53.78 -18.44
N PRO A 22 -29.66 -53.14 -18.44
CA PRO A 22 -28.69 -53.25 -19.53
C PRO A 22 -27.98 -54.62 -19.66
N TRP A 23 -28.41 -55.64 -18.92
CA TRP A 23 -27.64 -56.86 -18.68
C TRP A 23 -27.96 -58.03 -19.61
N ASN A 24 -28.70 -57.82 -20.70
CA ASN A 24 -29.08 -58.87 -21.64
C ASN A 24 -29.20 -58.34 -23.08
N GLN A 25 -28.21 -58.57 -23.95
CA GLN A 25 -28.41 -58.45 -25.39
C GLN A 25 -28.79 -59.81 -25.99
N LYS A 26 -29.97 -59.84 -26.62
CA LYS A 26 -30.46 -60.99 -27.36
C LYS A 26 -29.71 -61.09 -28.69
N GLN A 27 -28.97 -62.17 -28.90
CA GLN A 27 -28.36 -62.42 -30.20
C GLN A 27 -29.43 -62.86 -31.22
N PRO A 28 -29.17 -62.73 -32.54
CA PRO A 28 -30.14 -63.04 -33.60
C PRO A 28 -30.67 -64.49 -33.59
N ASP A 29 -29.97 -65.41 -32.91
CA ASP A 29 -30.35 -66.82 -32.75
C ASP A 29 -31.26 -67.10 -31.54
N GLY A 30 -31.54 -66.09 -30.72
CA GLY A 30 -32.49 -66.18 -29.61
C GLY A 30 -31.91 -66.68 -28.28
N THR A 31 -30.60 -66.84 -28.15
CA THR A 31 -29.97 -67.20 -26.85
C THR A 31 -29.43 -65.99 -26.09
N TYR A 32 -29.37 -66.09 -24.75
CA TYR A 32 -28.81 -65.10 -23.83
C TYR A 32 -27.54 -65.67 -23.18
N HIS A 33 -26.44 -64.92 -23.19
CA HIS A 33 -25.20 -65.27 -22.50
C HIS A 33 -24.95 -64.35 -21.29
N ALA A 34 -24.51 -64.91 -20.16
CA ALA A 34 -24.05 -64.16 -18.99
C ALA A 34 -22.59 -63.70 -19.18
N TYR A 35 -22.27 -62.48 -18.74
CA TYR A 35 -20.91 -61.92 -18.74
C TYR A 35 -19.97 -62.76 -17.85
N ALA A 36 -18.69 -62.85 -18.24
CA ALA A 36 -17.62 -63.44 -17.42
C ALA A 36 -17.20 -62.46 -16.29
N GLY A 37 -16.67 -62.99 -15.19
CA GLY A 37 -16.38 -62.24 -13.95
C GLY A 37 -15.51 -60.98 -14.13
N ASP A 38 -14.66 -60.96 -15.17
CA ASP A 38 -13.76 -59.85 -15.47
C ASP A 38 -14.51 -58.59 -15.96
N ASP A 39 -15.69 -58.74 -16.57
CA ASP A 39 -16.50 -57.64 -17.11
C ASP A 39 -17.33 -56.94 -16.01
N ILE A 40 -17.66 -57.65 -14.92
CA ILE A 40 -18.33 -57.07 -13.74
C ILE A 40 -17.35 -56.25 -12.92
N GLU A 41 -16.10 -56.70 -12.82
CA GLU A 41 -15.02 -55.97 -12.13
C GLU A 41 -14.69 -54.64 -12.84
N ALA A 42 -14.66 -54.62 -14.18
CA ALA A 42 -14.45 -53.41 -14.97
C ALA A 42 -15.62 -52.42 -14.85
N PHE A 43 -16.86 -52.90 -14.77
CA PHE A 43 -18.05 -52.08 -14.56
C PHE A 43 -18.08 -51.43 -13.16
N LEU A 44 -17.77 -52.20 -12.10
CA LEU A 44 -17.77 -51.70 -10.72
C LEU A 44 -16.58 -50.75 -10.44
N LYS A 45 -15.41 -51.00 -11.02
CA LYS A 45 -14.27 -50.08 -10.97
C LYS A 45 -14.58 -48.73 -11.61
N LYS A 46 -15.43 -48.69 -12.64
CA LYS A 46 -15.83 -47.44 -13.32
C LYS A 46 -16.83 -46.61 -12.50
N GLU A 47 -17.76 -47.26 -11.79
CA GLU A 47 -18.81 -46.56 -11.02
C GLU A 47 -18.40 -46.18 -9.59
N LEU A 48 -17.39 -46.85 -9.00
CA LEU A 48 -17.05 -46.68 -7.57
C LEU A 48 -15.63 -46.10 -7.32
N SER A 49 -14.91 -45.67 -8.35
CA SER A 49 -13.49 -45.23 -8.27
C SER A 49 -13.22 -43.99 -7.42
N ASN A 50 -14.24 -43.22 -7.03
CA ASN A 50 -14.06 -41.90 -6.43
C ASN A 50 -14.26 -41.85 -4.90
N ARG A 51 -14.20 -42.99 -4.19
CA ARG A 51 -14.50 -43.07 -2.75
C ARG A 51 -13.34 -43.66 -1.93
N THR A 52 -12.91 -42.95 -0.88
CA THR A 52 -11.73 -43.27 -0.04
C THR A 52 -12.08 -44.28 1.09
N PRO A 53 -11.23 -45.26 1.44
CA PRO A 53 -11.58 -46.36 2.36
C PRO A 53 -11.40 -46.03 3.87
N THR A 54 -12.22 -46.60 4.76
CA THR A 54 -11.93 -46.76 6.22
C THR A 54 -12.54 -48.06 6.80
N GLU A 55 -11.95 -48.52 7.92
CA GLU A 55 -12.03 -49.85 8.58
C GLU A 55 -13.43 -50.43 8.94
N GLU A 56 -13.45 -51.75 9.21
CA GLU A 56 -14.58 -52.61 9.61
C GLU A 56 -15.42 -52.07 10.80
N LEU A 57 -16.75 -52.13 10.69
CA LEU A 57 -17.70 -51.62 11.69
C LEU A 57 -18.44 -52.73 12.45
N VAL A 58 -18.86 -52.41 13.67
CA VAL A 58 -19.63 -53.29 14.57
C VAL A 58 -21.13 -53.20 14.26
N SER A 59 -21.88 -54.27 14.57
CA SER A 59 -23.34 -54.37 14.43
C SER A 59 -24.10 -53.12 14.96
N GLY A 60 -24.69 -52.34 14.05
CA GLY A 60 -25.57 -51.21 14.37
C GLY A 60 -25.15 -49.84 13.80
N GLU A 61 -23.96 -49.72 13.20
CA GLU A 61 -23.54 -48.48 12.51
C GLU A 61 -23.99 -48.42 11.05
N THR A 62 -24.32 -47.23 10.55
CA THR A 62 -24.60 -46.94 9.13
C THR A 62 -23.49 -46.07 8.55
N LYS A 63 -22.84 -46.52 7.46
CA LYS A 63 -21.94 -45.73 6.63
C LYS A 63 -22.21 -45.99 5.13
N PRO A 64 -21.93 -45.03 4.24
CA PRO A 64 -22.00 -45.25 2.79
C PRO A 64 -20.97 -46.31 2.34
N PRO A 65 -21.28 -47.15 1.34
CA PRO A 65 -20.37 -48.22 0.93
C PRO A 65 -19.09 -47.66 0.30
N THR A 66 -17.95 -48.29 0.62
CA THR A 66 -16.71 -48.17 -0.15
C THR A 66 -16.43 -49.49 -0.86
N SER A 67 -15.78 -49.43 -2.02
CA SER A 67 -15.46 -50.62 -2.83
C SER A 67 -14.71 -51.68 -2.02
N GLY A 68 -13.80 -51.28 -1.12
CA GLY A 68 -13.00 -52.19 -0.29
C GLY A 68 -13.83 -53.18 0.55
N THR A 69 -14.90 -52.73 1.22
CA THR A 69 -15.69 -53.59 2.13
C THR A 69 -16.48 -54.67 1.39
N VAL A 70 -16.88 -54.42 0.14
CA VAL A 70 -17.57 -55.40 -0.71
C VAL A 70 -16.55 -56.38 -1.31
N PHE A 71 -15.35 -55.91 -1.68
CA PHE A 71 -14.26 -56.76 -2.16
C PHE A 71 -13.69 -57.68 -1.05
N ASP A 72 -13.53 -57.20 0.19
CA ASP A 72 -13.04 -58.00 1.33
C ASP A 72 -14.05 -59.08 1.80
N ALA A 73 -15.31 -58.92 1.42
CA ALA A 73 -16.35 -59.91 1.64
C ALA A 73 -16.40 -61.00 0.56
N MET A 74 -15.65 -60.88 -0.54
CA MET A 74 -15.57 -61.87 -1.62
C MET A 74 -14.17 -62.48 -1.69
N VAL A 75 -13.82 -63.33 -0.74
CA VAL A 75 -12.48 -63.95 -0.65
C VAL A 75 -12.59 -65.46 -0.86
N GLY A 76 -11.99 -65.96 -1.93
CA GLY A 76 -12.02 -67.38 -2.32
C GLY A 76 -13.01 -67.67 -3.46
N THR A 77 -13.45 -68.92 -3.59
CA THR A 77 -14.44 -69.30 -4.62
C THR A 77 -15.85 -69.01 -4.09
N VAL A 78 -16.47 -67.93 -4.59
CA VAL A 78 -17.85 -67.57 -4.28
C VAL A 78 -18.80 -68.55 -4.97
N THR A 79 -19.69 -69.17 -4.20
CA THR A 79 -20.64 -70.19 -4.69
C THR A 79 -22.08 -69.69 -4.75
N ASP A 80 -22.43 -68.66 -3.99
CA ASP A 80 -23.77 -68.08 -3.96
C ASP A 80 -23.72 -66.63 -3.47
N VAL A 81 -24.55 -65.76 -4.04
CA VAL A 81 -24.75 -64.38 -3.59
C VAL A 81 -26.24 -64.12 -3.54
N ASP A 82 -26.76 -63.84 -2.35
CA ASP A 82 -28.16 -63.51 -2.13
C ASP A 82 -28.27 -62.08 -1.59
N VAL A 83 -29.14 -61.27 -2.16
CA VAL A 83 -29.37 -59.89 -1.73
C VAL A 83 -30.84 -59.73 -1.38
N GLN A 84 -31.10 -59.40 -0.12
CA GLN A 84 -32.43 -59.24 0.42
C GLN A 84 -32.59 -57.87 1.06
N ASP A 85 -33.82 -57.50 1.36
CA ASP A 85 -34.12 -56.31 2.15
C ASP A 85 -33.94 -56.62 3.63
N SER A 86 -33.40 -55.68 4.41
CA SER A 86 -33.45 -55.75 5.88
C SER A 86 -34.90 -55.77 6.38
N GLU A 87 -35.13 -56.33 7.56
CA GLU A 87 -36.48 -56.45 8.14
C GLU A 87 -37.21 -55.09 8.30
N ASP A 88 -36.45 -54.00 8.46
CA ASP A 88 -36.97 -52.64 8.55
C ASP A 88 -37.06 -51.92 7.18
N GLY A 89 -36.65 -52.58 6.09
CA GLY A 89 -36.71 -52.08 4.72
C GLY A 89 -35.72 -50.97 4.37
N THR A 90 -34.82 -50.58 5.29
CA THR A 90 -33.91 -49.43 5.13
C THR A 90 -32.57 -49.79 4.48
N GLN A 91 -32.23 -51.08 4.42
CA GLN A 91 -30.95 -51.59 3.93
C GLN A 91 -31.15 -52.73 2.93
N TYR A 92 -30.17 -52.90 2.04
CA TYR A 92 -29.90 -54.16 1.36
C TYR A 92 -28.95 -54.99 2.24
N VAL A 93 -29.29 -56.25 2.44
CA VAL A 93 -28.50 -57.27 3.14
C VAL A 93 -28.00 -58.26 2.11
N MET A 94 -26.71 -58.25 1.85
CA MET A 94 -26.02 -59.13 0.91
C MET A 94 -25.34 -60.27 1.67
N THR A 95 -25.77 -61.50 1.43
CA THR A 95 -25.14 -62.72 1.96
C THR A 95 -24.29 -63.36 0.86
N VAL A 96 -23.00 -63.51 1.11
CA VAL A 96 -22.03 -64.14 0.21
C VAL A 96 -21.63 -65.49 0.78
N LYS A 97 -21.95 -66.59 0.06
CA LYS A 97 -21.44 -67.92 0.38
C LYS A 97 -20.19 -68.22 -0.41
N GLN A 98 -19.19 -68.75 0.26
CA GLN A 98 -17.85 -68.92 -0.28
C GLN A 98 -17.22 -70.16 0.33
N LYS A 99 -16.44 -70.87 -0.50
CA LYS A 99 -15.68 -72.03 -0.06
C LYS A 99 -14.34 -71.60 0.50
N ASP A 100 -14.00 -72.13 1.67
CA ASP A 100 -12.65 -72.05 2.20
C ASP A 100 -11.68 -72.93 1.38
N ASN A 101 -10.38 -72.77 1.64
CA ASN A 101 -9.31 -73.49 0.93
C ASN A 101 -9.31 -75.02 1.20
N GLN A 102 -10.23 -75.52 2.03
CA GLN A 102 -10.41 -76.93 2.38
C GLN A 102 -11.75 -77.50 1.85
N GLY A 103 -12.53 -76.68 1.13
CA GLY A 103 -13.80 -77.07 0.50
C GLY A 103 -15.06 -76.92 1.37
N GLY A 104 -14.95 -76.35 2.58
CA GLY A 104 -16.07 -76.02 3.46
C GLY A 104 -16.75 -74.71 3.06
N GLU A 105 -18.08 -74.64 3.12
CA GLU A 105 -18.83 -73.42 2.80
C GLU A 105 -19.04 -72.54 4.05
N SER A 106 -18.74 -71.25 3.92
CA SER A 106 -19.00 -70.22 4.92
C SER A 106 -19.83 -69.09 4.31
N SER A 107 -20.65 -68.42 5.13
CA SER A 107 -21.47 -67.27 4.71
C SER A 107 -20.98 -66.00 5.40
N LYS A 108 -20.76 -64.93 4.64
CA LYS A 108 -20.53 -63.57 5.17
C LYS A 108 -21.70 -62.67 4.79
N GLU A 109 -22.11 -61.83 5.71
CA GLU A 109 -23.19 -60.86 5.50
C GLU A 109 -22.62 -59.44 5.44
N VAL A 110 -23.03 -58.68 4.42
CA VAL A 110 -22.66 -57.28 4.21
C VAL A 110 -23.95 -56.47 4.08
N ARG A 111 -24.07 -55.37 4.81
CA ARG A 111 -25.27 -54.52 4.80
C ARG A 111 -24.93 -53.14 4.21
N PHE A 112 -25.82 -52.58 3.39
CA PHE A 112 -25.69 -51.23 2.85
C PHE A 112 -27.05 -50.53 2.72
N SER A 113 -27.08 -49.21 2.96
CA SER A 113 -28.32 -48.41 2.95
C SER A 113 -28.98 -48.38 1.56
N LYS A 114 -30.32 -48.39 1.51
CA LYS A 114 -31.09 -48.18 0.27
C LYS A 114 -31.23 -46.71 -0.13
N TYR A 115 -31.02 -45.79 0.80
CA TYR A 115 -31.13 -44.36 0.58
C TYR A 115 -29.78 -43.79 0.13
N THR A 116 -29.76 -43.01 -0.94
CA THR A 116 -28.62 -42.13 -1.27
C THR A 116 -28.69 -40.91 -0.35
N ASP A 117 -27.53 -40.35 0.02
CA ASP A 117 -27.47 -39.10 0.81
C ASP A 117 -28.13 -37.90 0.08
N ASP A 118 -28.57 -38.07 -1.17
CA ASP A 118 -29.19 -37.07 -2.03
C ASP A 118 -30.51 -36.51 -1.49
N ASP A 119 -31.26 -37.28 -0.69
CA ASP A 119 -32.51 -36.83 -0.07
C ASP A 119 -32.29 -36.09 1.26
N LYS A 120 -31.04 -36.01 1.74
CA LYS A 120 -30.72 -35.32 2.99
C LYS A 120 -30.92 -33.82 2.84
N VAL A 121 -31.73 -33.23 3.73
CA VAL A 121 -31.93 -31.79 3.79
C VAL A 121 -30.67 -31.10 4.32
N VAL A 122 -30.19 -30.11 3.58
CA VAL A 122 -28.97 -29.34 3.86
C VAL A 122 -29.19 -27.84 3.63
N VAL A 123 -28.35 -27.04 4.28
CA VAL A 123 -28.17 -25.63 3.92
C VAL A 123 -27.13 -25.55 2.80
N ASN A 124 -27.47 -24.79 1.75
CA ASN A 124 -26.59 -24.49 0.63
C ASN A 124 -26.13 -23.04 0.72
N ILE A 125 -24.87 -22.80 0.37
CA ILE A 125 -24.30 -21.46 0.23
C ILE A 125 -23.61 -21.41 -1.12
N ASP A 126 -24.10 -20.55 -2.00
CA ASP A 126 -23.40 -20.22 -3.25
C ASP A 126 -22.55 -18.99 -2.99
N LEU A 127 -21.24 -19.10 -3.19
CA LEU A 127 -20.27 -18.02 -2.97
C LEU A 127 -19.54 -17.73 -4.29
N THR A 128 -19.70 -16.51 -4.77
CA THR A 128 -19.28 -16.07 -6.11
C THR A 128 -18.57 -14.72 -6.06
N ASP A 129 -17.93 -14.32 -7.14
CA ASP A 129 -17.38 -12.97 -7.30
C ASP A 129 -18.49 -11.92 -7.52
N SER A 130 -18.11 -10.66 -7.68
CA SER A 130 -19.07 -9.57 -7.96
C SER A 130 -19.84 -9.74 -9.27
N GLY A 131 -19.34 -10.51 -10.23
CA GLY A 131 -20.00 -10.86 -11.48
C GLY A 131 -20.93 -12.07 -11.42
N GLY A 132 -20.90 -12.82 -10.30
CA GLY A 132 -21.66 -14.06 -10.12
C GLY A 132 -20.94 -15.32 -10.61
N ALA A 133 -19.65 -15.23 -10.95
CA ALA A 133 -18.83 -16.39 -11.30
C ALA A 133 -18.29 -17.10 -10.06
N GLY A 134 -18.08 -18.42 -10.15
CA GLY A 134 -17.50 -19.21 -9.07
C GLY A 134 -16.09 -18.75 -8.70
N LEU A 135 -15.79 -18.65 -7.40
CA LEU A 135 -14.47 -18.25 -6.91
C LEU A 135 -13.46 -19.41 -6.98
N PRO A 136 -12.18 -19.13 -7.31
CA PRO A 136 -11.14 -20.16 -7.26
C PRO A 136 -10.87 -20.58 -5.80
N ALA A 137 -10.27 -21.77 -5.63
CA ALA A 137 -9.93 -22.32 -4.31
C ALA A 137 -8.96 -21.41 -3.51
N SER A 138 -8.13 -20.63 -4.22
CA SER A 138 -7.33 -19.54 -3.69
C SER A 138 -7.03 -18.55 -4.82
N GLN A 139 -7.13 -17.25 -4.53
CA GLN A 139 -6.76 -16.17 -5.45
C GLN A 139 -5.57 -15.39 -4.90
N TYR A 140 -4.73 -14.85 -5.79
CA TYR A 140 -3.71 -13.87 -5.43
C TYR A 140 -4.10 -12.51 -6.00
N LEU A 141 -3.98 -11.46 -5.19
CA LEU A 141 -4.26 -10.07 -5.60
C LEU A 141 -3.13 -9.16 -5.12
N ALA A 142 -2.84 -8.08 -5.84
CA ALA A 142 -1.92 -7.05 -5.35
C ALA A 142 -2.49 -6.39 -4.10
N LEU A 143 -1.65 -6.10 -3.10
CA LEU A 143 -2.06 -5.34 -1.91
C LEU A 143 -2.75 -4.03 -2.32
N GLY A 144 -3.89 -3.72 -1.69
CA GLY A 144 -4.74 -2.58 -2.06
C GLY A 144 -5.77 -2.87 -3.17
N SER A 145 -5.72 -4.02 -3.82
CA SER A 145 -6.77 -4.42 -4.77
C SER A 145 -8.09 -4.70 -4.06
N GLY A 146 -9.20 -4.34 -4.70
CA GLY A 146 -10.53 -4.65 -4.20
C GLY A 146 -10.85 -6.15 -4.23
N PHE A 147 -11.57 -6.64 -3.22
CA PHE A 147 -12.07 -8.01 -3.15
C PHE A 147 -13.51 -8.04 -2.65
N VAL A 148 -14.44 -8.31 -3.57
CA VAL A 148 -15.87 -8.33 -3.32
C VAL A 148 -16.42 -9.72 -3.59
N VAL A 149 -17.18 -10.25 -2.64
CA VAL A 149 -17.88 -11.54 -2.78
C VAL A 149 -19.39 -11.36 -2.78
N LYS A 150 -20.07 -12.22 -3.52
CA LYS A 150 -21.53 -12.38 -3.50
C LYS A 150 -21.89 -13.72 -2.93
N TYR A 151 -22.86 -13.75 -2.01
CA TYR A 151 -23.37 -14.99 -1.44
C TYR A 151 -24.89 -15.08 -1.49
N SER A 152 -25.41 -16.27 -1.78
CA SER A 152 -26.81 -16.63 -1.58
C SER A 152 -26.89 -17.89 -0.74
N VAL A 153 -27.95 -17.98 0.06
CA VAL A 153 -28.16 -19.10 0.97
C VAL A 153 -29.52 -19.72 0.69
N GLY A 154 -29.63 -21.04 0.76
CA GLY A 154 -30.91 -21.75 0.62
C GLY A 154 -30.94 -23.03 1.44
N VAL A 155 -32.11 -23.67 1.48
CA VAL A 155 -32.29 -25.01 2.03
C VAL A 155 -32.84 -25.89 0.91
N GLY A 156 -32.27 -27.08 0.76
CA GLY A 156 -32.67 -28.05 -0.24
C GLY A 156 -32.17 -29.44 0.12
N THR A 157 -32.47 -30.42 -0.71
CA THR A 157 -31.85 -31.75 -0.58
C THR A 157 -30.43 -31.71 -1.14
N ALA A 158 -29.56 -32.61 -0.70
CA ALA A 158 -28.18 -32.68 -1.22
C ALA A 158 -28.14 -32.96 -2.74
N GLY A 159 -29.18 -33.60 -3.29
CA GLY A 159 -29.41 -33.80 -4.72
C GLY A 159 -30.04 -32.61 -5.46
N GLY A 160 -30.25 -31.47 -4.79
CA GLY A 160 -30.75 -30.23 -5.40
C GLY A 160 -32.28 -30.07 -5.43
N GLY A 161 -33.01 -30.90 -4.69
CA GLY A 161 -34.46 -30.78 -4.53
C GLY A 161 -34.88 -29.62 -3.61
N THR A 162 -36.06 -29.07 -3.82
CA THR A 162 -36.65 -28.04 -2.95
C THR A 162 -37.21 -28.64 -1.68
N VAL A 163 -37.03 -27.97 -0.54
CA VAL A 163 -37.52 -28.42 0.78
C VAL A 163 -38.23 -27.27 1.46
N ASP A 164 -39.42 -27.53 2.00
CA ASP A 164 -40.22 -26.56 2.77
C ASP A 164 -40.21 -26.90 4.27
N GLY A 165 -40.72 -25.99 5.11
CA GLY A 165 -40.90 -26.25 6.56
C GLY A 165 -39.64 -26.08 7.41
N TYR A 166 -38.64 -25.37 6.90
CA TYR A 166 -37.47 -24.92 7.67
C TYR A 166 -37.72 -23.55 8.33
N SER A 167 -36.99 -23.23 9.39
CA SER A 167 -37.09 -21.93 10.09
C SER A 167 -36.57 -20.76 9.25
N ASP A 168 -36.67 -19.53 9.75
CA ASP A 168 -35.98 -18.38 9.15
C ASP A 168 -34.49 -18.69 8.96
N LEU A 169 -34.03 -18.52 7.71
CA LEU A 169 -32.64 -18.69 7.33
C LEU A 169 -31.81 -17.57 7.96
N LYS A 170 -30.63 -17.91 8.47
CA LYS A 170 -29.70 -16.92 9.00
C LYS A 170 -28.31 -17.11 8.42
N ALA A 171 -27.60 -16.01 8.20
CA ALA A 171 -26.21 -16.04 7.77
C ALA A 171 -25.37 -15.00 8.53
N ARG A 172 -24.06 -15.24 8.58
CA ARG A 172 -23.06 -14.25 8.99
C ARG A 172 -21.83 -14.35 8.12
N VAL A 173 -21.16 -13.22 7.93
CA VAL A 173 -19.90 -13.12 7.19
C VAL A 173 -18.79 -12.82 8.19
N ILE A 174 -17.65 -13.48 8.04
CA ILE A 174 -16.48 -13.32 8.90
C ILE A 174 -15.24 -13.23 8.01
N VAL A 175 -14.35 -12.30 8.32
CA VAL A 175 -13.03 -12.24 7.69
C VAL A 175 -11.97 -12.76 8.66
N LYS A 176 -11.11 -13.66 8.17
CA LYS A 176 -10.01 -14.26 8.94
C LYS A 176 -8.67 -13.91 8.29
N ARG A 177 -7.67 -13.62 9.12
CA ARG A 177 -6.26 -13.55 8.77
C ARG A 177 -5.59 -14.83 9.28
N GLY A 178 -5.24 -15.75 8.37
CA GLY A 178 -4.91 -17.12 8.75
C GLY A 178 -6.06 -17.79 9.53
N SER A 179 -5.79 -18.27 10.74
CA SER A 179 -6.81 -18.87 11.62
C SER A 179 -7.55 -17.87 12.51
N THR A 180 -7.11 -16.60 12.55
CA THR A 180 -7.62 -15.60 13.49
C THR A 180 -8.70 -14.75 12.83
N VAL A 181 -9.86 -14.63 13.48
CA VAL A 181 -10.91 -13.69 13.09
C VAL A 181 -10.44 -12.26 13.40
N ILE A 182 -10.55 -11.36 12.42
CA ILE A 182 -10.19 -9.96 12.62
C ILE A 182 -11.18 -9.30 13.61
N SER A 183 -10.72 -8.30 14.34
CA SER A 183 -11.43 -7.70 15.49
C SER A 183 -12.90 -7.36 15.22
N GLU A 184 -13.16 -6.76 14.06
CA GLU A 184 -14.43 -6.24 13.61
C GLU A 184 -15.49 -7.34 13.40
N PHE A 185 -15.06 -8.60 13.26
CA PHE A 185 -15.93 -9.75 13.02
C PHE A 185 -15.98 -10.73 14.19
N ARG A 186 -15.33 -10.43 15.32
CA ARG A 186 -15.32 -11.35 16.49
C ARG A 186 -16.71 -11.57 17.06
N ASP A 187 -17.51 -10.50 17.08
CA ASP A 187 -18.88 -10.49 17.61
C ASP A 187 -19.92 -10.50 16.48
N ALA A 188 -19.56 -10.98 15.28
CA ALA A 188 -20.47 -11.06 14.15
C ALA A 188 -21.62 -12.04 14.43
N GLU A 189 -22.84 -11.49 14.51
CA GLU A 189 -24.06 -12.24 14.77
C GLU A 189 -24.72 -12.75 13.47
N PHE A 190 -25.52 -13.80 13.63
CA PHE A 190 -26.36 -14.33 12.55
C PHE A 190 -27.55 -13.40 12.29
N VAL A 191 -27.63 -12.87 11.07
CA VAL A 191 -28.75 -12.03 10.61
C VAL A 191 -29.68 -12.83 9.70
N GLY A 192 -30.97 -12.49 9.70
CA GLY A 192 -31.96 -13.13 8.84
C GLY A 192 -31.68 -12.87 7.36
N VAL A 193 -31.78 -13.91 6.52
CA VAL A 193 -31.60 -13.83 5.06
C VAL A 193 -32.72 -14.53 4.32
N THR A 194 -33.00 -14.08 3.11
CA THR A 194 -34.04 -14.66 2.24
C THR A 194 -33.43 -15.75 1.37
N ALA A 195 -34.07 -16.92 1.32
CA ALA A 195 -33.61 -18.04 0.52
C ALA A 195 -33.46 -17.66 -0.97
N GLY A 196 -32.29 -17.96 -1.55
CA GLY A 196 -31.96 -17.65 -2.94
C GLY A 196 -31.68 -16.18 -3.25
N GLN A 197 -31.85 -15.26 -2.30
CA GLN A 197 -31.46 -13.86 -2.49
C GLN A 197 -29.94 -13.71 -2.42
N SER A 198 -29.37 -12.93 -3.33
CA SER A 198 -27.93 -12.62 -3.34
C SER A 198 -27.62 -11.38 -2.49
N TYR A 199 -26.58 -11.48 -1.68
CA TYR A 199 -26.01 -10.43 -0.85
C TYR A 199 -24.58 -10.16 -1.29
N THR A 200 -24.11 -8.92 -1.16
CA THR A 200 -22.73 -8.53 -1.52
C THR A 200 -21.98 -8.09 -0.27
N PHE A 201 -20.73 -8.53 -0.15
CA PHE A 201 -19.83 -8.12 0.92
C PHE A 201 -18.50 -7.67 0.30
N ASP A 202 -18.12 -6.42 0.58
CA ASP A 202 -16.82 -5.86 0.21
C ASP A 202 -15.83 -6.09 1.35
N ALA A 203 -14.84 -6.97 1.10
CA ALA A 203 -13.82 -7.28 2.07
C ALA A 203 -12.63 -6.31 2.03
N SER A 204 -12.52 -5.49 0.98
CA SER A 204 -11.33 -4.67 0.67
C SER A 204 -10.82 -3.84 1.86
N PRO A 205 -11.67 -3.15 2.65
CA PRO A 205 -11.23 -2.34 3.79
C PRO A 205 -10.50 -3.14 4.89
N TYR A 206 -10.65 -4.46 4.89
CA TYR A 206 -10.12 -5.35 5.92
C TYR A 206 -8.84 -6.10 5.49
N LEU A 207 -8.46 -6.02 4.21
CA LEU A 207 -7.33 -6.75 3.62
C LEU A 207 -6.05 -5.90 3.60
N LYS A 208 -5.66 -5.41 4.79
CA LYS A 208 -4.61 -4.37 4.93
C LYS A 208 -3.17 -4.87 4.87
N ASP A 209 -2.93 -6.16 5.10
CA ASP A 209 -1.58 -6.74 5.14
C ASP A 209 -1.32 -7.64 3.93
N ALA A 210 -0.07 -7.75 3.49
CA ALA A 210 0.35 -8.67 2.43
C ALA A 210 0.39 -10.14 2.90
N THR A 211 -0.78 -10.74 3.13
CA THR A 211 -0.92 -12.10 3.67
C THR A 211 -2.18 -12.81 3.16
N ALA A 212 -2.36 -14.07 3.59
CA ALA A 212 -3.54 -14.86 3.28
C ALA A 212 -4.72 -14.53 4.20
N TYR A 213 -5.87 -14.27 3.58
CA TYR A 213 -7.16 -14.06 4.21
C TYR A 213 -8.18 -15.10 3.77
N THR A 214 -9.20 -15.28 4.59
CA THR A 214 -10.37 -16.08 4.28
C THR A 214 -11.62 -15.28 4.58
N VAL A 215 -12.46 -15.07 3.57
CA VAL A 215 -13.83 -14.58 3.74
C VAL A 215 -14.70 -15.81 3.90
N GLN A 216 -15.36 -15.92 5.04
CA GLN A 216 -16.16 -17.06 5.41
C GLN A 216 -17.62 -16.65 5.56
N VAL A 217 -18.51 -17.37 4.89
CA VAL A 217 -19.96 -17.24 5.09
C VAL A 217 -20.42 -18.49 5.84
N GLU A 218 -21.04 -18.27 6.99
CA GLU A 218 -21.70 -19.32 7.77
C GLU A 218 -23.20 -19.12 7.66
N ALA A 219 -23.94 -20.20 7.41
CA ALA A 219 -25.38 -20.18 7.34
C ALA A 219 -26.00 -21.27 8.19
N GLN A 220 -27.18 -20.97 8.73
CA GLN A 220 -27.92 -21.87 9.59
C GLN A 220 -29.43 -21.77 9.41
N ALA A 221 -30.10 -22.90 9.58
CA ALA A 221 -31.55 -23.02 9.62
C ALA A 221 -31.93 -24.20 10.54
N THR A 222 -33.15 -24.21 11.06
CA THR A 222 -33.69 -25.35 11.82
C THR A 222 -34.68 -26.11 10.95
N TYR A 223 -34.57 -27.44 10.93
CA TYR A 223 -35.49 -28.34 10.21
C TYR A 223 -35.76 -29.59 11.07
N GLN A 224 -37.03 -29.94 11.28
CA GLN A 224 -37.47 -31.08 12.10
C GLN A 224 -36.73 -31.18 13.46
N ASP A 225 -36.73 -30.07 14.21
CA ASP A 225 -36.08 -29.92 15.53
C ASP A 225 -34.53 -30.05 15.54
N GLY A 226 -33.91 -30.23 14.37
CA GLY A 226 -32.45 -30.23 14.19
C GLY A 226 -31.91 -28.93 13.61
N THR A 227 -30.69 -28.53 14.00
CA THR A 227 -29.98 -27.40 13.39
C THR A 227 -29.16 -27.85 12.19
N LEU A 228 -29.41 -27.24 11.04
CA LEU A 228 -28.61 -27.36 9.82
C LEU A 228 -27.59 -26.22 9.78
N MET A 229 -26.34 -26.55 9.49
CA MET A 229 -25.24 -25.58 9.38
C MET A 229 -24.47 -25.83 8.09
N LYS A 230 -24.04 -24.75 7.44
CA LYS A 230 -23.08 -24.80 6.32
C LYS A 230 -22.08 -23.67 6.44
N THR A 231 -20.90 -23.91 5.89
CA THR A 231 -19.86 -22.90 5.73
C THR A 231 -19.36 -22.93 4.29
N ALA A 232 -19.20 -21.74 3.70
CA ALA A 232 -18.47 -21.53 2.46
C ALA A 232 -17.34 -20.54 2.72
N THR A 233 -16.23 -20.70 2.00
CA THR A 233 -15.04 -19.86 2.17
C THR A 233 -14.49 -19.43 0.83
N ALA A 234 -14.12 -18.16 0.71
CA ALA A 234 -13.28 -17.64 -0.34
C ALA A 234 -11.91 -17.30 0.26
N LYS A 235 -10.84 -17.81 -0.37
CA LYS A 235 -9.47 -17.54 0.07
C LYS A 235 -8.81 -16.58 -0.88
N VAL A 236 -8.21 -15.54 -0.33
CA VAL A 236 -7.47 -14.52 -1.07
C VAL A 236 -6.15 -14.26 -0.37
N THR A 237 -5.08 -14.19 -1.14
CA THR A 237 -3.76 -13.80 -0.65
C THR A 237 -3.42 -12.44 -1.23
N MET A 238 -3.27 -11.44 -0.36
CA MET A 238 -2.77 -10.14 -0.76
C MET A 238 -1.25 -10.23 -0.89
N VAL A 239 -0.74 -9.80 -2.03
CA VAL A 239 0.66 -9.92 -2.40
C VAL A 239 1.27 -8.53 -2.51
N ALA A 240 2.37 -8.33 -1.80
CA ALA A 240 3.25 -7.19 -1.99
C ALA A 240 4.62 -7.69 -2.44
N MET A 241 5.27 -6.90 -3.30
CA MET A 241 6.62 -7.15 -3.78
C MET A 241 7.42 -5.86 -3.73
N GLU A 242 8.61 -5.95 -3.16
CA GLU A 242 9.57 -4.87 -3.03
C GLU A 242 10.93 -5.37 -3.51
N LEU A 243 11.66 -4.50 -4.20
CA LEU A 243 13.03 -4.71 -4.58
C LEU A 243 13.81 -3.47 -4.16
N GLU A 244 14.86 -3.64 -3.39
CA GLU A 244 15.76 -2.58 -2.96
C GLU A 244 17.19 -2.91 -3.39
N THR A 245 18.04 -1.90 -3.50
CA THR A 245 19.47 -2.09 -3.75
C THR A 245 20.27 -1.10 -2.93
N THR A 246 21.45 -1.51 -2.46
CA THR A 246 22.45 -0.60 -1.87
C THR A 246 23.43 -0.07 -2.92
N TYR A 247 23.20 -0.37 -4.20
CA TYR A 247 23.94 0.22 -5.31
C TYR A 247 23.62 1.70 -5.44
N SER A 248 24.60 2.48 -5.87
CA SER A 248 24.54 3.92 -6.05
C SER A 248 25.02 4.29 -7.45
N ALA A 249 24.44 5.35 -8.04
CA ALA A 249 24.84 5.86 -9.36
C ALA A 249 26.34 6.23 -9.45
N GLY A 250 26.98 6.51 -8.31
CA GLY A 250 28.41 6.82 -8.21
C GLY A 250 29.33 5.60 -8.20
N ASN A 251 28.80 4.38 -8.04
CA ASN A 251 29.65 3.18 -7.97
C ASN A 251 30.43 2.96 -9.28
N GLY A 252 31.70 2.55 -9.13
CA GLY A 252 32.63 2.35 -10.23
C GLY A 252 33.28 3.64 -10.76
N LEU A 253 32.81 4.83 -10.37
CA LEU A 253 33.35 6.10 -10.91
C LEU A 253 34.71 6.50 -10.33
N ALA A 254 35.02 6.08 -9.10
CA ALA A 254 36.33 6.32 -8.47
C ALA A 254 37.49 5.86 -9.37
N ASP A 255 37.33 4.71 -10.03
CA ASP A 255 38.33 4.10 -10.92
C ASP A 255 38.17 4.48 -12.41
N GLY A 256 37.26 5.41 -12.71
CA GLY A 256 36.92 5.83 -14.08
C GLY A 256 36.08 4.82 -14.86
N GLY A 257 35.30 4.00 -14.16
CA GLY A 257 34.42 2.99 -14.74
C GLY A 257 34.89 1.56 -14.49
N TYR A 258 33.96 0.62 -14.70
CA TYR A 258 34.20 -0.81 -14.50
C TYR A 258 35.13 -1.39 -15.56
N LYS A 259 36.09 -2.20 -15.07
CA LYS A 259 37.04 -3.01 -15.87
C LYS A 259 36.84 -4.51 -15.67
N ASN A 260 35.89 -4.89 -14.82
CA ASN A 260 35.53 -6.26 -14.47
C ASN A 260 34.00 -6.34 -14.37
N ASP A 261 33.48 -7.55 -14.19
CA ASP A 261 32.04 -7.78 -13.97
C ASP A 261 31.50 -6.95 -12.80
N VAL A 262 30.27 -6.47 -12.94
CA VAL A 262 29.61 -5.59 -11.98
C VAL A 262 28.66 -6.41 -11.11
N ASN A 263 28.72 -6.24 -9.79
CA ASN A 263 27.77 -6.88 -8.88
C ASN A 263 26.83 -5.81 -8.32
N ILE A 264 25.54 -5.97 -8.57
CA ILE A 264 24.48 -5.10 -8.04
C ILE A 264 23.75 -5.88 -6.94
N PRO A 265 23.91 -5.50 -5.65
CA PRO A 265 23.24 -6.17 -4.55
C PRO A 265 21.77 -5.78 -4.50
N PHE A 266 20.88 -6.76 -4.62
CA PHE A 266 19.45 -6.56 -4.49
C PHE A 266 18.90 -7.30 -3.27
N THR A 267 17.97 -6.64 -2.57
CA THR A 267 17.14 -7.23 -1.51
C THR A 267 15.71 -7.26 -2.00
N ALA A 268 15.17 -8.44 -2.25
CA ALA A 268 13.78 -8.65 -2.58
C ALA A 268 12.99 -8.98 -1.32
N LYS A 269 11.91 -8.23 -1.06
CA LYS A 269 10.96 -8.51 0.01
C LYS A 269 9.58 -8.78 -0.60
N GLY A 270 8.80 -9.68 0.01
CA GLY A 270 7.45 -9.93 -0.44
C GLY A 270 6.81 -11.16 0.17
N THR A 271 5.54 -11.37 -0.16
CA THR A 271 4.74 -12.48 0.35
C THR A 271 5.40 -13.85 0.06
N SER A 272 5.16 -14.83 0.92
CA SER A 272 5.68 -16.19 0.74
C SER A 272 5.19 -16.80 -0.58
N GLY A 273 6.05 -17.61 -1.21
CA GLY A 273 5.84 -18.08 -2.58
C GLY A 273 7.08 -17.92 -3.44
N GLU A 274 7.03 -18.51 -4.64
CA GLU A 274 8.09 -18.39 -5.65
C GLU A 274 8.20 -16.94 -6.12
N LYS A 275 9.43 -16.42 -6.05
CA LYS A 275 9.76 -15.05 -6.41
C LYS A 275 11.03 -15.06 -7.24
N ASN A 276 11.10 -14.22 -8.27
CA ASN A 276 12.29 -14.09 -9.08
C ASN A 276 12.64 -12.62 -9.30
N ILE A 277 13.94 -12.34 -9.44
CA ILE A 277 14.41 -11.05 -9.94
C ILE A 277 14.60 -11.18 -11.45
N TYR A 278 13.94 -10.30 -12.19
CA TYR A 278 14.11 -10.14 -13.62
C TYR A 278 14.99 -8.93 -13.86
N TYR A 279 16.02 -9.08 -14.69
CA TYR A 279 16.87 -7.96 -15.06
C TYR A 279 17.31 -8.04 -16.52
N ARG A 280 17.65 -6.90 -17.12
CA ARG A 280 18.24 -6.85 -18.46
C ARG A 280 19.27 -5.75 -18.56
N VAL A 281 20.14 -5.86 -19.56
CA VAL A 281 21.22 -4.90 -19.83
C VAL A 281 21.01 -4.29 -21.21
N ASN A 282 21.04 -2.96 -21.30
CA ASN A 282 20.93 -2.20 -22.55
C ASN A 282 19.73 -2.61 -23.44
N GLY A 283 18.58 -2.88 -22.80
CA GLY A 283 17.36 -3.33 -23.48
C GLY A 283 17.43 -4.73 -24.12
N GLY A 284 18.48 -5.51 -23.82
CA GLY A 284 18.65 -6.87 -24.31
C GLY A 284 17.67 -7.87 -23.71
N GLN A 285 17.92 -9.16 -23.97
CA GLN A 285 17.11 -10.24 -23.41
C GLN A 285 17.13 -10.20 -21.88
N ALA A 286 15.96 -10.43 -21.27
CA ALA A 286 15.84 -10.52 -19.82
C ALA A 286 16.45 -11.82 -19.29
N PHE A 287 17.12 -11.69 -18.15
CA PHE A 287 17.62 -12.78 -17.33
C PHE A 287 16.72 -12.95 -16.10
N THR A 288 16.64 -14.18 -15.60
CA THR A 288 15.87 -14.52 -14.41
C THR A 288 16.81 -15.06 -13.34
N LEU A 289 16.73 -14.49 -12.14
CA LEU A 289 17.46 -14.93 -10.96
C LEU A 289 16.49 -15.47 -9.91
N GLY A 290 16.60 -16.77 -9.66
CA GLY A 290 15.78 -17.50 -8.70
C GLY A 290 15.94 -17.04 -7.26
N LEU A 291 14.82 -16.77 -6.58
CA LEU A 291 14.77 -16.62 -5.13
C LEU A 291 14.12 -17.85 -4.49
N SER A 292 14.50 -18.17 -3.26
CA SER A 292 13.93 -19.29 -2.50
C SER A 292 12.44 -19.07 -2.17
N ALA A 293 11.63 -20.13 -2.12
CA ALA A 293 10.19 -19.98 -1.87
C ALA A 293 9.81 -19.65 -0.41
N GLY A 294 10.71 -19.90 0.54
CA GLY A 294 10.40 -19.91 1.98
C GLY A 294 10.66 -18.61 2.76
N SER A 295 11.49 -17.71 2.25
CA SER A 295 11.81 -16.44 2.94
C SER A 295 11.03 -15.26 2.37
N GLY A 296 10.50 -14.42 3.27
CA GLY A 296 9.87 -13.14 2.93
C GLY A 296 10.87 -12.04 2.56
N VAL A 297 12.15 -12.19 2.91
CA VAL A 297 13.24 -11.26 2.56
C VAL A 297 14.45 -12.04 2.06
N GLN A 298 15.01 -11.65 0.92
CA GLN A 298 16.15 -12.31 0.31
C GLN A 298 17.11 -11.35 -0.35
N GLN A 299 18.39 -11.54 -0.07
CA GLN A 299 19.46 -10.77 -0.67
C GLN A 299 20.21 -11.60 -1.71
N LYS A 300 20.35 -11.07 -2.92
CA LYS A 300 21.07 -11.69 -4.03
C LYS A 300 21.80 -10.63 -4.84
N ASN A 301 22.98 -10.98 -5.34
CA ASN A 301 23.70 -10.15 -6.29
C ASN A 301 23.28 -10.50 -7.72
N VAL A 302 22.96 -9.49 -8.51
CA VAL A 302 22.91 -9.59 -9.96
C VAL A 302 24.31 -9.30 -10.49
N THR A 303 24.95 -10.27 -11.15
CA THR A 303 26.26 -10.09 -11.79
C THR A 303 26.05 -9.73 -13.25
N ILE A 304 26.54 -8.56 -13.65
CA ILE A 304 26.56 -8.09 -15.03
C ILE A 304 27.95 -8.40 -15.61
N PRO A 305 28.06 -9.36 -16.55
CA PRO A 305 29.33 -9.64 -17.18
C PRO A 305 29.83 -8.43 -17.97
N LEU A 306 31.11 -8.10 -17.84
CA LEU A 306 31.72 -6.98 -18.55
C LEU A 306 31.56 -7.13 -20.07
N THR A 307 31.47 -8.36 -20.58
CA THR A 307 31.27 -8.68 -22.00
C THR A 307 29.90 -8.27 -22.53
N GLN A 308 28.89 -8.09 -21.65
CA GLN A 308 27.56 -7.59 -22.03
C GLN A 308 27.50 -6.05 -22.07
N MET A 309 28.53 -5.38 -21.56
CA MET A 309 28.61 -3.92 -21.50
C MET A 309 29.40 -3.34 -22.67
N GLN A 310 28.96 -2.19 -23.16
CA GLN A 310 29.64 -1.35 -24.16
C GLN A 310 30.52 -0.32 -23.46
N GLU A 311 31.59 0.16 -24.10
CA GLU A 311 32.40 1.26 -23.51
C GLU A 311 31.53 2.50 -23.27
N GLY A 312 31.68 3.16 -22.12
CA GLY A 312 30.83 4.28 -21.72
C GLY A 312 29.56 3.84 -20.98
N THR A 313 28.45 4.54 -21.24
CA THR A 313 27.18 4.35 -20.52
C THR A 313 26.49 3.05 -20.88
N ASN A 314 26.07 2.32 -19.85
CA ASN A 314 25.22 1.14 -19.95
C ASN A 314 24.02 1.30 -19.01
N VAL A 315 22.95 0.57 -19.27
CA VAL A 315 21.72 0.61 -18.48
C VAL A 315 21.38 -0.79 -18.01
N VAL A 316 21.05 -0.92 -16.73
CA VAL A 316 20.46 -2.10 -16.13
C VAL A 316 19.08 -1.75 -15.65
N GLU A 317 18.10 -2.55 -16.03
CA GLU A 317 16.77 -2.49 -15.45
C GLU A 317 16.51 -3.76 -14.66
N ALA A 318 15.89 -3.65 -13.49
CA ALA A 318 15.59 -4.80 -12.64
C ALA A 318 14.29 -4.63 -11.85
N TYR A 319 13.53 -5.72 -11.69
CA TYR A 319 12.36 -5.79 -10.81
C TYR A 319 12.22 -7.21 -10.24
N ALA A 320 11.52 -7.35 -9.12
CA ALA A 320 11.14 -8.64 -8.56
C ALA A 320 9.68 -8.95 -8.87
N GLN A 321 9.34 -10.22 -9.09
CA GLN A 321 7.99 -10.67 -9.34
C GLN A 321 7.64 -11.85 -8.43
N HIS A 322 6.41 -11.89 -7.94
CA HIS A 322 5.82 -13.07 -7.33
C HIS A 322 5.12 -13.90 -8.41
N GLU A 323 5.61 -15.11 -8.67
CA GLU A 323 5.29 -15.85 -9.90
C GLU A 323 3.82 -16.27 -9.99
N ASN A 324 3.22 -16.68 -8.88
CA ASN A 324 1.83 -17.14 -8.87
C ASN A 324 0.81 -16.00 -9.02
N SER A 325 1.20 -14.76 -8.76
CA SER A 325 0.30 -13.60 -8.82
C SER A 325 0.60 -12.64 -9.96
N GLY A 326 1.81 -12.67 -10.52
CA GLY A 326 2.28 -11.68 -11.49
C GLY A 326 2.52 -10.29 -10.87
N VAL A 327 2.39 -10.13 -9.55
CA VAL A 327 2.65 -8.85 -8.87
C VAL A 327 4.14 -8.56 -8.91
N VAL A 328 4.48 -7.38 -9.40
CA VAL A 328 5.86 -6.91 -9.56
C VAL A 328 6.19 -5.83 -8.55
N SER A 329 7.46 -5.71 -8.19
CA SER A 329 8.00 -4.57 -7.45
C SER A 329 8.04 -3.32 -8.33
N ARG A 330 8.42 -2.18 -7.74
CA ARG A 330 8.96 -1.05 -8.53
C ARG A 330 10.14 -1.53 -9.39
N VAL A 331 10.29 -0.91 -10.56
CA VAL A 331 11.37 -1.21 -11.49
C VAL A 331 12.50 -0.23 -11.26
N HIS A 332 13.69 -0.75 -11.01
CA HIS A 332 14.93 0.02 -10.91
C HIS A 332 15.50 0.26 -12.29
N TYR A 333 15.88 1.50 -12.56
CA TYR A 333 16.69 1.91 -13.70
C TYR A 333 18.03 2.37 -13.17
N ILE A 334 19.13 1.76 -13.62
CA ILE A 334 20.49 2.00 -13.10
C ILE A 334 21.46 2.15 -14.27
N THR A 335 22.14 3.29 -14.35
CA THR A 335 23.24 3.43 -15.32
C THR A 335 24.57 2.98 -14.74
N LEU A 336 25.39 2.32 -15.56
CA LEU A 336 26.73 1.88 -15.24
C LEU A 336 27.74 2.48 -16.21
N LEU A 337 28.90 2.90 -15.71
CA LEU A 337 30.02 3.31 -16.56
C LEU A 337 30.98 2.14 -16.79
N LYS A 338 31.14 1.69 -18.04
CA LYS A 338 32.27 0.84 -18.44
C LYS A 338 33.46 1.70 -18.82
N ALA A 339 34.64 1.39 -18.27
CA ALA A 339 35.87 2.06 -18.65
C ALA A 339 36.22 1.79 -20.12
N GLY A 340 36.74 2.81 -20.81
CA GLY A 340 37.18 2.74 -22.20
C GLY A 340 38.04 3.95 -22.56
N GLY A 341 38.96 3.80 -23.52
CA GLY A 341 39.90 4.87 -23.89
C GLY A 341 39.21 6.12 -24.46
N GLY A 342 38.00 5.95 -25.01
CA GLY A 342 37.18 7.03 -25.57
C GLY A 342 36.33 7.80 -24.56
N VAL A 343 36.20 7.33 -23.31
CA VAL A 343 35.27 7.93 -22.32
C VAL A 343 35.87 9.18 -21.69
N THR A 344 35.45 10.37 -22.12
CA THR A 344 35.92 11.67 -21.59
C THR A 344 35.05 12.16 -20.45
N ALA A 345 33.74 11.94 -20.54
CA ALA A 345 32.79 12.25 -19.49
C ALA A 345 31.67 11.21 -19.41
N TYR A 346 30.93 11.21 -18.30
CA TYR A 346 29.77 10.37 -18.06
C TYR A 346 28.79 11.07 -17.13
N ALA A 347 27.51 11.03 -17.49
CA ALA A 347 26.39 11.33 -16.62
C ALA A 347 25.71 10.01 -16.25
N GLY A 348 25.59 9.75 -14.95
CA GLY A 348 24.87 8.61 -14.40
C GLY A 348 23.50 9.01 -13.87
N LEU A 349 22.55 8.10 -13.94
CA LEU A 349 21.18 8.24 -13.49
C LEU A 349 20.72 6.93 -12.83
N MET A 350 20.01 7.04 -11.71
CA MET A 350 19.36 5.92 -11.07
C MET A 350 18.04 6.34 -10.41
N PHE A 351 16.98 5.56 -10.65
CA PHE A 351 15.68 5.77 -10.02
C PHE A 351 14.85 4.48 -9.97
N SER A 352 13.79 4.50 -9.17
CA SER A 352 12.77 3.45 -9.18
C SER A 352 11.39 4.03 -9.42
N HIS A 353 10.55 3.33 -10.17
CA HIS A 353 9.22 3.80 -10.56
C HIS A 353 8.20 2.65 -10.59
N ARG A 354 6.91 2.99 -10.54
CA ARG A 354 5.83 2.01 -10.73
C ARG A 354 5.72 1.69 -12.23
N ALA A 355 5.84 0.41 -12.59
CA ALA A 355 5.62 -0.04 -13.96
C ALA A 355 5.22 -1.52 -13.99
N ALA A 356 4.64 -1.97 -15.10
CA ALA A 356 4.25 -3.37 -15.33
C ALA A 356 5.37 -4.23 -15.95
N GLY A 357 6.63 -3.77 -15.86
CA GLY A 357 7.79 -4.42 -16.45
C GLY A 357 8.82 -3.39 -16.94
N PHE A 358 9.75 -3.85 -17.79
CA PHE A 358 10.82 -2.99 -18.30
C PHE A 358 10.32 -1.85 -19.19
N GLN A 359 11.12 -0.79 -19.28
CA GLN A 359 10.89 0.37 -20.16
C GLN A 359 10.72 -0.07 -21.62
N ARG A 360 9.85 0.62 -22.37
CA ARG A 360 9.75 0.37 -23.82
C ARG A 360 10.99 0.89 -24.54
N ASP A 361 11.41 2.10 -24.19
CA ASP A 361 12.65 2.70 -24.65
C ASP A 361 13.59 2.91 -23.45
N TRP A 362 14.58 2.05 -23.32
CA TRP A 362 15.53 2.11 -22.22
C TRP A 362 16.52 3.28 -22.36
N LYS A 363 16.64 3.91 -23.53
CA LYS A 363 17.54 5.07 -23.74
C LYS A 363 16.89 6.39 -23.35
N HIS A 364 15.56 6.45 -23.43
CA HIS A 364 14.75 7.58 -23.04
C HIS A 364 13.77 7.12 -21.94
N PRO A 365 14.30 6.84 -20.74
CA PRO A 365 13.53 6.22 -19.69
C PRO A 365 12.47 7.18 -19.12
N VAL A 366 11.34 6.60 -18.70
CA VAL A 366 10.22 7.33 -18.09
C VAL A 366 10.12 6.99 -16.61
N LEU A 367 10.22 7.99 -15.75
CA LEU A 367 9.88 7.90 -14.34
C LEU A 367 8.38 8.14 -14.18
N GLU A 368 7.64 7.06 -13.89
CA GLU A 368 6.21 7.14 -13.56
C GLU A 368 6.03 7.59 -12.10
N ALA A 369 5.40 8.75 -11.95
CA ALA A 369 5.06 9.41 -10.69
C ALA A 369 3.53 9.53 -10.55
N GLU A 370 3.11 9.85 -9.33
CA GLU A 370 1.71 10.08 -8.99
C GLU A 370 1.58 11.48 -8.41
N GLN A 371 0.47 12.16 -8.70
CA GLN A 371 0.18 13.47 -8.17
C GLN A 371 0.21 13.43 -6.63
N PHE A 372 0.76 14.49 -6.01
CA PHE A 372 0.93 14.58 -4.54
C PHE A 372 1.86 13.53 -3.91
N THR A 373 2.56 12.75 -4.73
CA THR A 373 3.61 11.84 -4.27
C THR A 373 4.95 12.31 -4.82
N ALA A 374 5.91 12.51 -3.93
CA ALA A 374 7.26 12.85 -4.32
C ALA A 374 7.87 11.75 -5.17
N TRP A 375 8.57 12.19 -6.21
CA TRP A 375 9.44 11.35 -7.00
C TRP A 375 10.85 11.91 -6.91
N ASN A 376 11.84 11.04 -7.09
CA ASN A 376 13.24 11.44 -7.17
C ASN A 376 14.03 10.51 -8.09
N PHE A 377 15.15 11.03 -8.56
CA PHE A 377 16.24 10.25 -9.13
C PHE A 377 17.56 10.71 -8.53
N THR A 378 18.53 9.79 -8.49
CA THR A 378 19.91 10.08 -8.13
C THR A 378 20.76 10.13 -9.39
N TYR A 379 21.86 10.87 -9.34
CA TYR A 379 22.79 11.00 -10.45
C TYR A 379 24.22 11.08 -9.97
N ALA A 380 25.14 10.83 -10.88
CA ALA A 380 26.57 10.95 -10.64
C ALA A 380 27.26 11.49 -11.89
N GLY A 381 28.48 11.99 -11.72
CA GLY A 381 29.29 12.51 -12.82
C GLY A 381 30.67 11.89 -12.82
N TYR A 382 31.21 11.68 -14.02
CA TYR A 382 32.63 11.44 -14.20
C TYR A 382 33.15 12.39 -15.28
N ASP A 383 34.26 13.04 -14.97
CA ASP A 383 35.06 13.83 -15.88
C ASP A 383 36.47 13.25 -15.83
N ARG A 384 37.04 12.91 -16.98
CA ARG A 384 38.38 12.32 -17.05
C ARG A 384 39.46 13.27 -16.55
N ASP A 385 39.31 14.55 -16.88
CA ASP A 385 40.34 15.57 -16.71
C ASP A 385 40.19 16.30 -15.35
N ALA A 386 39.09 16.07 -14.64
CA ALA A 386 38.85 16.58 -13.30
C ALA A 386 38.57 15.48 -12.26
N TYR A 387 38.98 15.71 -11.02
CA TYR A 387 38.60 14.85 -9.89
C TYR A 387 37.14 15.08 -9.44
N THR A 388 36.64 16.30 -9.67
CA THR A 388 35.27 16.69 -9.37
C THR A 388 34.53 16.94 -10.68
N ALA A 389 33.41 16.25 -10.87
CA ALA A 389 32.54 16.40 -12.01
C ALA A 389 31.48 17.47 -11.74
N ARG A 390 31.29 18.39 -12.69
CA ARG A 390 30.18 19.33 -12.67
C ARG A 390 28.97 18.67 -13.32
N VAL A 391 27.95 18.36 -12.51
CA VAL A 391 26.72 17.73 -13.00
C VAL A 391 25.58 18.73 -12.95
N LYS A 392 24.83 18.85 -14.05
CA LYS A 392 23.67 19.75 -14.15
C LYS A 392 22.41 18.98 -14.45
N VAL A 393 21.35 19.29 -13.72
CA VAL A 393 19.97 18.92 -14.05
C VAL A 393 19.30 20.13 -14.69
N THR A 394 18.75 19.95 -15.89
CA THR A 394 18.00 21.01 -16.59
C THR A 394 16.57 20.57 -16.87
N ASP A 395 15.64 21.50 -16.74
CA ASP A 395 14.22 21.38 -17.12
C ASP A 395 13.93 22.38 -18.23
N ARG A 396 13.47 21.90 -19.39
CA ARG A 396 13.15 22.76 -20.57
C ARG A 396 14.25 23.78 -20.92
N GLY A 397 15.52 23.41 -20.68
CA GLY A 397 16.71 24.24 -20.96
C GLY A 397 17.19 25.13 -19.82
N SER A 398 16.40 25.28 -18.74
CA SER A 398 16.79 26.02 -17.53
C SER A 398 17.50 25.08 -16.55
N VAL A 399 18.63 25.51 -15.99
CA VAL A 399 19.32 24.75 -14.94
C VAL A 399 18.49 24.82 -13.66
N VAL A 400 18.00 23.66 -13.22
CA VAL A 400 17.23 23.52 -11.97
C VAL A 400 18.09 23.02 -10.82
N LYS A 401 19.22 22.36 -11.12
CA LYS A 401 20.21 21.94 -10.12
C LYS A 401 21.60 21.82 -10.74
N GLU A 402 22.63 22.19 -9.98
CA GLU A 402 24.03 22.01 -10.34
C GLU A 402 24.85 21.58 -9.11
N ASP A 403 25.56 20.45 -9.22
CA ASP A 403 26.42 19.90 -8.18
C ASP A 403 27.87 19.80 -8.66
N LEU A 404 28.78 19.86 -7.68
CA LEU A 404 30.19 19.52 -7.84
C LEU A 404 30.46 18.20 -7.10
N LEU A 405 30.44 17.09 -7.83
CA LEU A 405 30.52 15.75 -7.26
C LEU A 405 31.94 15.18 -7.42
N GLN A 406 32.56 14.73 -6.34
CA GLN A 406 33.78 13.93 -6.44
C GLN A 406 33.46 12.58 -7.08
N ARG A 407 34.47 11.93 -7.68
CA ARG A 407 34.29 10.59 -8.25
C ARG A 407 33.82 9.60 -7.17
N GLY A 408 32.63 9.02 -7.39
CA GLY A 408 32.01 8.09 -6.44
C GLY A 408 30.85 8.70 -5.65
N GLU A 409 30.75 10.04 -5.61
CA GLU A 409 29.63 10.74 -4.98
C GLU A 409 28.42 10.80 -5.90
N THR A 410 27.26 11.05 -5.29
CA THR A 410 25.98 11.19 -5.97
C THR A 410 25.27 12.46 -5.55
N GLY A 411 24.63 13.11 -6.51
CA GLY A 411 23.58 14.08 -6.26
C GLY A 411 22.20 13.42 -6.40
N SER A 412 21.17 14.17 -6.04
CA SER A 412 19.78 13.76 -6.21
C SER A 412 18.91 14.94 -6.61
N TYR A 413 17.84 14.66 -7.32
CA TYR A 413 16.84 15.65 -7.67
C TYR A 413 15.46 15.00 -7.71
N GLY A 414 14.47 15.74 -7.24
CA GLY A 414 13.09 15.29 -7.16
C GLY A 414 12.16 16.47 -6.97
N ARG A 415 10.87 16.25 -7.24
CA ARG A 415 9.78 17.16 -6.87
C ARG A 415 8.53 16.37 -6.45
N THR A 416 7.57 17.08 -5.89
CA THR A 416 6.17 16.62 -5.80
C THR A 416 5.40 17.28 -6.94
N ASN A 417 4.76 16.49 -7.79
CA ASN A 417 4.01 17.03 -8.92
C ASN A 417 2.56 17.28 -8.51
N VAL A 418 2.12 18.52 -8.70
CA VAL A 418 0.72 18.94 -8.54
C VAL A 418 -0.04 18.83 -9.86
N ASN A 419 0.67 18.86 -10.99
CA ASN A 419 0.10 18.79 -12.33
C ASN A 419 0.49 17.48 -13.00
N VAL A 420 -0.31 17.06 -13.97
CA VAL A 420 -0.08 15.84 -14.76
C VAL A 420 0.68 16.09 -16.06
N GLU A 421 1.17 17.33 -16.27
CA GLU A 421 1.98 17.65 -17.44
C GLU A 421 3.30 16.87 -17.40
N PRO A 422 3.68 16.17 -18.49
CA PRO A 422 4.99 15.53 -18.57
C PRO A 422 6.12 16.56 -18.43
N LEU A 423 7.13 16.17 -17.66
CA LEU A 423 8.35 16.96 -17.45
C LEU A 423 9.53 16.26 -18.12
N ASP A 424 10.35 17.03 -18.83
CA ASP A 424 11.50 16.52 -19.55
C ASP A 424 12.79 17.08 -18.94
N TYR A 425 13.50 16.21 -18.23
CA TYR A 425 14.76 16.56 -17.59
C TYR A 425 15.96 16.05 -18.37
N ARG A 426 17.06 16.78 -18.26
CA ARG A 426 18.37 16.32 -18.73
C ARG A 426 19.39 16.36 -17.61
N VAL A 427 20.14 15.28 -17.45
CA VAL A 427 21.31 15.20 -16.56
C VAL A 427 22.55 15.24 -17.43
N SER A 428 23.43 16.21 -17.19
CA SER A 428 24.62 16.43 -18.02
C SER A 428 25.89 16.55 -17.19
N CYS A 429 26.99 16.02 -17.74
CA CYS A 429 28.34 16.11 -17.19
C CYS A 429 29.32 16.23 -18.36
N GLY A 430 29.95 17.39 -18.53
CA GLY A 430 30.74 17.67 -19.74
C GLY A 430 29.89 17.59 -21.01
N ASP A 431 30.29 16.74 -21.95
CA ASP A 431 29.57 16.42 -23.18
C ASP A 431 28.58 15.25 -23.04
N ALA A 432 28.62 14.52 -21.92
CA ALA A 432 27.69 13.43 -21.66
C ALA A 432 26.33 13.97 -21.20
N VAL A 433 25.25 13.45 -21.80
CA VAL A 433 23.87 13.84 -21.50
C VAL A 433 22.99 12.60 -21.41
N LEU A 434 22.15 12.54 -20.37
CA LEU A 434 21.04 11.62 -20.24
C LEU A 434 19.72 12.39 -20.18
N GLU A 435 18.70 11.87 -20.85
CA GLU A 435 17.35 12.42 -20.80
C GLU A 435 16.48 11.51 -19.92
N VAL A 436 15.61 12.11 -19.12
CA VAL A 436 14.62 11.38 -18.32
C VAL A 436 13.30 12.14 -18.35
N GLN A 437 12.24 11.45 -18.74
CA GLN A 437 10.89 11.98 -18.70
C GLN A 437 10.25 11.61 -17.37
N VAL A 438 9.47 12.52 -16.79
CA VAL A 438 8.61 12.25 -15.64
C VAL A 438 7.16 12.37 -16.08
N ASN A 439 6.44 11.26 -16.03
CA ASN A 439 5.00 11.21 -16.29
C ASN A 439 4.27 11.16 -14.96
N THR A 440 3.20 11.93 -14.82
CA THR A 440 2.44 12.00 -13.56
C THR A 440 1.00 11.61 -13.80
N THR A 441 0.55 10.57 -13.12
CA THR A 441 -0.87 10.18 -13.10
C THR A 441 -1.62 10.99 -12.05
N SER A 442 -2.86 11.38 -12.35
CA SER A 442 -3.76 12.00 -11.35
C SER A 442 -3.99 11.08 -10.17
N HIS A 443 -4.05 11.64 -8.97
CA HIS A 443 -4.51 10.91 -7.80
C HIS A 443 -6.04 10.74 -7.87
N PRO A 444 -6.61 9.55 -7.65
CA PRO A 444 -8.04 9.30 -7.89
C PRO A 444 -8.97 10.07 -6.95
N ASP A 445 -8.52 10.35 -5.72
CA ASP A 445 -9.38 10.85 -4.64
C ASP A 445 -9.01 12.28 -4.14
N ILE A 446 -7.98 12.92 -4.71
CA ILE A 446 -7.49 14.22 -4.23
C ILE A 446 -7.57 15.24 -5.36
N GLU A 447 -8.37 16.28 -5.16
CA GLU A 447 -8.42 17.46 -6.02
C GLU A 447 -7.91 18.68 -5.24
N ALA A 448 -6.57 18.86 -5.21
CA ALA A 448 -5.94 19.98 -4.55
C ALA A 448 -5.00 20.73 -5.52
N THR A 449 -4.99 22.06 -5.43
CA THR A 449 -4.07 22.91 -6.20
C THR A 449 -3.43 23.93 -5.26
N LEU A 450 -2.15 24.21 -5.47
CA LEU A 450 -1.50 25.31 -4.77
C LEU A 450 -2.21 26.63 -5.08
N ALA A 451 -2.38 27.44 -4.04
CA ALA A 451 -2.89 28.78 -4.21
C ALA A 451 -1.93 29.57 -5.14
N PRO A 452 -2.46 30.28 -6.14
CA PRO A 452 -1.63 31.03 -7.07
C PRO A 452 -1.02 32.27 -6.39
N ASP A 453 -0.07 32.90 -7.08
CA ASP A 453 0.45 34.24 -6.76
C ASP A 453 1.26 34.34 -5.46
N ALA A 454 1.89 33.24 -5.02
CA ALA A 454 2.89 33.31 -3.96
C ALA A 454 4.04 34.24 -4.38
N VAL A 455 4.34 35.25 -3.57
CA VAL A 455 5.41 36.23 -3.83
C VAL A 455 6.78 35.74 -3.36
N CYS A 456 6.80 34.68 -2.56
CA CYS A 456 7.99 33.98 -2.09
C CYS A 456 7.64 32.51 -1.85
N THR A 457 8.41 31.57 -2.40
CA THR A 457 8.24 30.12 -2.14
C THR A 457 9.59 29.45 -1.90
N PHE A 458 10.01 29.41 -0.64
CA PHE A 458 11.16 28.63 -0.19
C PHE A 458 10.75 27.18 -0.01
N ASP A 459 11.54 26.28 -0.59
CA ASP A 459 11.39 24.84 -0.45
C ASP A 459 12.79 24.22 -0.33
N ALA A 460 12.98 23.41 0.70
CA ALA A 460 14.20 22.66 0.93
C ALA A 460 14.23 21.34 0.14
N PHE A 461 13.10 20.89 -0.39
CA PHE A 461 13.00 19.64 -1.13
C PHE A 461 13.95 19.63 -2.33
N GLY A 462 14.68 18.52 -2.49
CA GLY A 462 15.62 18.35 -3.59
C GLY A 462 16.89 19.20 -3.48
N ARG A 463 17.13 19.93 -2.38
CA ARG A 463 18.39 20.65 -2.14
C ARG A 463 19.46 19.74 -1.53
N SER A 464 20.74 20.02 -1.77
CA SER A 464 21.85 19.24 -1.20
C SER A 464 23.09 20.08 -0.89
N ASN A 465 23.88 19.62 0.08
CA ASN A 465 25.15 20.26 0.46
C ASN A 465 26.24 20.16 -0.62
N THR A 466 26.08 19.24 -1.58
CA THR A 466 26.97 19.05 -2.73
C THR A 466 26.74 20.03 -3.88
N GLU A 467 25.71 20.89 -3.76
CA GLU A 467 25.42 21.89 -4.78
C GLU A 467 26.64 22.77 -5.02
N ASN A 468 26.79 23.29 -6.25
CA ASN A 468 27.88 24.21 -6.58
C ASN A 468 27.85 25.47 -5.70
N ASN A 469 26.66 25.87 -5.23
CA ASN A 469 26.51 26.92 -4.22
C ASN A 469 25.32 26.61 -3.28
N PRO A 470 25.53 25.81 -2.21
CA PRO A 470 24.46 25.41 -1.31
C PRO A 470 23.93 26.59 -0.50
N ALA A 471 24.72 27.66 -0.34
CA ALA A 471 24.38 28.90 0.34
C ALA A 471 23.59 29.90 -0.53
N SER A 472 23.10 29.48 -1.69
CA SER A 472 22.27 30.32 -2.55
C SER A 472 20.82 29.84 -2.57
N TRP A 473 19.90 30.77 -2.36
CA TRP A 473 18.48 30.55 -2.60
C TRP A 473 17.83 31.89 -2.99
N VAL A 474 17.01 31.87 -4.04
CA VAL A 474 16.34 33.05 -4.60
C VAL A 474 14.92 32.68 -5.03
N SER A 475 13.97 33.58 -4.79
CA SER A 475 12.59 33.53 -5.31
C SER A 475 12.20 34.92 -5.79
N GLY A 476 12.18 35.11 -7.11
CA GLY A 476 12.01 36.44 -7.71
C GLY A 476 13.14 37.38 -7.32
N ASP A 477 12.81 38.50 -6.70
CA ASP A 477 13.71 39.50 -6.13
C ASP A 477 14.13 39.21 -4.67
N LYS A 478 13.59 38.14 -4.07
CA LYS A 478 13.85 37.76 -2.67
C LYS A 478 14.95 36.70 -2.59
N ARG A 479 15.70 36.68 -1.49
CA ARG A 479 16.76 35.69 -1.23
C ARG A 479 16.86 35.32 0.24
N MET A 480 17.50 34.19 0.54
CA MET A 480 17.91 33.84 1.90
C MET A 480 19.38 34.20 2.09
N GLU A 481 19.68 34.90 3.16
CA GLU A 481 21.05 35.13 3.63
C GLU A 481 21.35 34.17 4.78
N PHE A 482 22.33 33.29 4.60
CA PHE A 482 22.71 32.27 5.58
C PHE A 482 23.86 32.77 6.46
N ARG A 483 23.80 32.41 7.74
CA ARG A 483 24.82 32.76 8.75
C ARG A 483 25.26 31.51 9.49
N ASP A 484 26.57 31.31 9.61
CA ASP A 484 27.20 30.24 10.38
C ASP A 484 26.74 28.81 10.00
N VAL A 485 26.28 28.61 8.76
CA VAL A 485 25.91 27.30 8.21
C VAL A 485 27.17 26.59 7.68
N LEU A 486 27.39 25.35 8.11
CA LEU A 486 28.58 24.56 7.76
C LEU A 486 28.47 23.85 6.40
N TRP A 487 27.26 23.74 5.85
CA TRP A 487 26.94 23.01 4.61
C TRP A 487 27.48 21.58 4.61
N SER A 488 27.34 20.92 5.74
CA SER A 488 27.75 19.55 5.93
C SER A 488 26.92 18.97 7.05
N VAL A 489 26.13 17.94 6.73
CA VAL A 489 25.34 17.19 7.70
C VAL A 489 25.62 15.72 7.48
N ASN A 490 25.98 14.99 8.54
CA ASN A 490 26.20 13.55 8.45
C ASN A 490 24.87 12.77 8.43
N GLU A 491 24.95 11.44 8.27
CA GLU A 491 23.77 10.56 8.22
C GLU A 491 22.92 10.60 9.51
N TYR A 492 23.51 11.00 10.64
CA TYR A 492 22.85 11.09 11.94
C TYR A 492 22.26 12.49 12.22
N GLY A 493 22.31 13.41 11.25
CA GLY A 493 21.79 14.76 11.43
C GLY A 493 22.69 15.69 12.24
N ALA A 494 24.00 15.39 12.37
CA ALA A 494 24.94 16.30 13.02
C ALA A 494 25.60 17.25 12.00
N GLY A 495 25.58 18.54 12.29
CA GLY A 495 26.07 19.62 11.42
C GLY A 495 24.98 20.63 11.09
N SER A 496 25.16 21.44 10.04
CA SER A 496 24.13 22.36 9.54
C SER A 496 24.19 22.46 8.02
N GLY A 497 23.03 22.64 7.38
CA GLY A 497 22.88 22.63 5.93
C GLY A 497 21.68 21.79 5.48
N TRP A 498 21.63 21.47 4.19
CA TRP A 498 20.57 20.65 3.61
C TRP A 498 20.67 19.22 4.15
N HIS A 499 19.57 18.70 4.69
CA HIS A 499 19.50 17.36 5.24
C HIS A 499 18.12 16.77 5.02
N LYS A 500 18.05 15.67 4.26
CA LYS A 500 16.79 15.10 3.75
C LYS A 500 16.02 16.20 3.00
N ASP A 501 14.74 16.36 3.30
CA ASP A 501 13.85 17.33 2.67
C ASP A 501 13.76 18.65 3.45
N ARG A 502 14.82 19.00 4.20
CA ARG A 502 14.84 20.14 5.13
C ARG A 502 16.19 20.85 5.13
N LEU A 503 16.17 22.11 5.57
CA LEU A 503 17.35 22.85 5.98
C LEU A 503 17.51 22.73 7.50
N LEU A 504 18.56 22.04 7.94
CA LEU A 504 18.94 21.92 9.34
C LEU A 504 19.81 23.12 9.74
N LEU A 505 19.30 23.93 10.66
CA LEU A 505 20.04 24.95 11.39
C LEU A 505 20.38 24.40 12.78
N ALA A 506 21.66 24.32 13.09
CA ALA A 506 22.17 23.83 14.37
C ALA A 506 23.42 24.61 14.79
N GLY A 507 23.74 24.57 16.08
CA GLY A 507 25.01 25.11 16.60
C GLY A 507 25.18 26.64 16.47
N GLY A 508 24.06 27.38 16.40
CA GLY A 508 24.05 28.84 16.26
C GLY A 508 23.87 29.34 14.81
N ALA A 509 23.74 28.42 13.86
CA ALA A 509 23.41 28.73 12.48
C ALA A 509 22.05 29.47 12.36
N GLY A 510 21.90 30.22 11.28
CA GLY A 510 20.67 30.93 10.99
C GLY A 510 20.50 31.29 9.52
N MET A 511 19.31 31.77 9.19
CA MET A 511 19.03 32.40 7.90
C MET A 511 18.05 33.56 8.04
N THR A 512 18.12 34.50 7.11
CA THR A 512 17.23 35.66 7.05
C THR A 512 16.64 35.81 5.65
N LEU A 513 15.32 35.94 5.56
CA LEU A 513 14.65 36.26 4.29
C LEU A 513 14.78 37.76 4.01
N THR A 514 15.34 38.11 2.84
CA THR A 514 15.67 39.49 2.51
C THR A 514 15.48 39.81 1.01
N ALA A 515 15.61 41.09 0.68
CA ALA A 515 15.65 41.64 -0.68
C ALA A 515 16.63 42.84 -0.70
N ASP A 516 16.80 43.45 -1.86
CA ASP A 516 17.55 44.70 -1.96
C ASP A 516 16.81 45.82 -1.19
N GLY A 517 17.48 46.40 -0.18
CA GLY A 517 16.86 47.34 0.78
C GLY A 517 16.26 46.68 2.03
N GLY A 518 16.35 45.36 2.15
CA GLY A 518 15.71 44.56 3.18
C GLY A 518 14.29 44.12 2.77
N TYR A 519 13.76 43.12 3.46
CA TYR A 519 12.37 42.68 3.27
C TYR A 519 11.74 42.28 4.59
N ARG A 520 10.64 42.93 4.93
CA ARG A 520 9.89 42.72 6.17
C ARG A 520 8.47 42.29 5.79
N PRO A 521 8.17 40.98 5.83
CA PRO A 521 6.91 40.45 5.30
C PRO A 521 5.67 41.15 5.87
N PHE A 522 5.70 41.54 7.14
CA PHE A 522 4.57 42.16 7.83
C PHE A 522 4.62 43.70 7.84
N ASN A 523 5.55 44.32 7.10
CA ASN A 523 5.61 45.78 7.01
C ASN A 523 4.73 46.29 5.86
N GLU A 524 3.79 47.19 6.17
CA GLU A 524 2.95 47.84 5.14
C GLU A 524 3.76 48.65 4.12
N ALA A 525 4.85 49.29 4.55
CA ALA A 525 5.71 50.09 3.66
C ALA A 525 6.46 49.23 2.63
N ASP A 526 6.68 47.94 2.93
CA ASP A 526 7.34 47.00 2.04
C ASP A 526 6.33 46.32 1.07
N LYS A 527 5.03 46.64 1.16
CA LYS A 527 4.01 46.10 0.25
C LYS A 527 3.97 46.87 -1.08
N PRO A 528 3.80 46.17 -2.22
CA PRO A 528 3.55 46.84 -3.49
C PRO A 528 2.28 47.70 -3.45
N GLU A 529 2.20 48.71 -4.32
CA GLU A 529 1.01 49.55 -4.46
C GLU A 529 -0.24 48.69 -4.72
N GLY A 530 -1.30 48.92 -3.94
CA GLY A 530 -2.55 48.14 -4.01
C GLY A 530 -2.56 46.84 -3.20
N PHE A 531 -1.46 46.51 -2.51
CA PHE A 531 -1.33 45.30 -1.70
C PHE A 531 -1.17 45.58 -0.20
N ALA A 532 -1.72 46.70 0.26
CA ALA A 532 -1.72 47.02 1.68
C ALA A 532 -2.41 45.89 2.47
N ILE A 533 -1.79 45.43 3.55
CA ILE A 533 -2.27 44.32 4.39
C ILE A 533 -3.70 44.60 4.87
N ARG A 534 -4.00 45.85 5.24
CA ARG A 534 -5.35 46.23 5.67
C ARG A 534 -6.40 46.17 4.56
N ASP A 535 -6.01 46.26 3.29
CA ASP A 535 -6.94 46.35 2.16
C ASP A 535 -7.19 44.99 1.50
N VAL A 536 -6.14 44.18 1.31
CA VAL A 536 -6.20 42.89 0.60
C VAL A 536 -5.82 41.68 1.47
N GLY A 537 -5.27 41.92 2.66
CA GLY A 537 -4.78 40.88 3.54
C GLY A 537 -3.40 40.35 3.16
N MET A 538 -2.95 39.34 3.91
CA MET A 538 -1.65 38.69 3.72
C MET A 538 -1.68 37.29 4.33
N THR A 539 -0.88 36.37 3.77
CA THR A 539 -0.66 35.06 4.37
C THR A 539 0.84 34.72 4.45
N LEU A 540 1.26 34.17 5.59
CA LEU A 540 2.58 33.54 5.80
C LEU A 540 2.37 32.09 6.21
N GLU A 541 2.99 31.17 5.50
CA GLU A 541 3.04 29.73 5.79
C GLU A 541 4.49 29.33 6.07
N ILE A 542 4.71 28.56 7.14
CA ILE A 542 6.03 27.99 7.47
C ILE A 542 5.83 26.54 7.93
N GLU A 543 6.55 25.62 7.29
CA GLU A 543 6.65 24.22 7.76
C GLU A 543 8.02 23.97 8.37
N TYR A 544 8.02 23.53 9.63
CA TYR A 544 9.26 23.29 10.40
C TYR A 544 9.09 22.20 11.46
N SER A 545 10.21 21.78 12.04
CA SER A 545 10.25 20.98 13.26
C SER A 545 11.50 21.33 14.07
N THR A 546 11.50 20.98 15.35
CA THR A 546 12.63 21.22 16.26
C THR A 546 13.31 19.93 16.68
N ALA A 547 14.59 19.99 17.03
CA ALA A 547 15.32 18.86 17.60
C ALA A 547 16.32 19.35 18.65
N ASN A 548 16.83 18.42 19.47
CA ASN A 548 17.87 18.71 20.47
C ASN A 548 17.57 19.96 21.33
N VAL A 549 16.31 20.08 21.79
CA VAL A 549 15.84 21.25 22.52
C VAL A 549 16.52 21.32 23.89
N THR A 550 17.24 22.42 24.13
CA THR A 550 17.90 22.75 25.40
C THR A 550 17.22 23.89 26.13
N ASP A 551 16.46 24.71 25.41
CA ASP A 551 15.68 25.84 25.91
C ASP A 551 14.36 25.91 25.13
N THR A 552 13.24 25.68 25.81
CA THR A 552 11.88 25.68 25.24
C THR A 552 11.34 27.08 24.96
N ASP A 553 11.96 28.12 25.54
CA ASP A 553 11.58 29.51 25.36
C ASP A 553 12.43 30.22 24.29
N ALA A 554 13.41 29.51 23.72
CA ALA A 554 14.29 30.07 22.70
C ALA A 554 13.49 30.52 21.46
N GLU A 555 13.68 31.77 21.05
CA GLU A 555 13.02 32.35 19.88
C GLU A 555 13.72 31.91 18.60
N LEU A 556 13.17 30.88 17.95
CA LEU A 556 13.76 30.24 16.77
C LEU A 556 13.35 30.92 15.47
N ILE A 557 12.10 31.37 15.36
CA ILE A 557 11.63 32.13 14.18
C ILE A 557 11.02 33.43 14.66
N THR A 558 11.56 34.55 14.18
CA THR A 558 11.16 35.88 14.65
C THR A 558 10.95 36.85 13.51
N CYS A 559 9.94 37.70 13.64
CA CYS A 559 9.74 38.89 12.81
C CYS A 559 8.98 39.91 13.66
N LEU A 560 9.73 40.73 14.40
CA LEU A 560 9.27 41.57 15.50
C LEU A 560 9.42 43.06 15.23
N GLY A 561 8.44 43.83 15.68
CA GLY A 561 8.52 45.26 15.92
C GLY A 561 8.49 45.56 17.41
N GLN A 562 8.78 46.81 17.76
CA GLN A 562 8.69 47.31 19.12
C GLN A 562 7.91 48.63 19.13
N LEU A 563 6.95 48.76 20.04
CA LEU A 563 6.21 50.00 20.26
C LEU A 563 7.02 50.94 21.15
N ASP A 564 6.68 52.24 21.15
CA ASP A 564 7.37 53.26 21.96
C ASP A 564 7.36 52.95 23.47
N ASN A 565 6.37 52.22 23.96
CA ASN A 565 6.27 51.78 25.35
C ASN A 565 7.13 50.54 25.68
N GLY A 566 7.90 50.03 24.70
CA GLY A 566 8.78 48.87 24.82
C GLY A 566 8.11 47.52 24.53
N ASN A 567 6.78 47.47 24.35
CA ASN A 567 6.07 46.23 24.05
C ASN A 567 6.42 45.72 22.66
N ARG A 568 6.55 44.39 22.53
CA ARG A 568 6.86 43.72 21.25
C ARG A 568 5.59 43.29 20.54
N TYR A 569 5.62 43.33 19.22
CA TYR A 569 4.54 42.83 18.35
C TYR A 569 5.15 42.11 17.15
N GLY A 570 4.42 41.17 16.55
CA GLY A 570 4.91 40.36 15.43
C GLY A 570 5.05 38.87 15.75
N LEU A 571 5.74 38.14 14.88
CA LEU A 571 5.86 36.69 14.95
C LEU A 571 6.94 36.24 15.93
N ILE A 572 6.60 35.29 16.80
CA ILE A 572 7.53 34.50 17.60
C ILE A 572 7.17 33.02 17.48
N VAL A 573 8.17 32.21 17.19
CA VAL A 573 8.10 30.75 17.25
C VAL A 573 9.21 30.22 18.13
N THR A 574 8.84 29.41 19.12
CA THR A 574 9.73 28.68 20.01
C THR A 574 9.56 27.16 19.79
N PRO A 575 10.36 26.29 20.44
CA PRO A 575 10.14 24.86 20.40
C PRO A 575 8.75 24.37 20.82
N GLU A 576 8.01 25.13 21.62
CA GLU A 576 6.72 24.73 22.20
C GLU A 576 5.55 25.62 21.80
N GLU A 577 5.79 26.75 21.13
CA GLU A 577 4.72 27.72 20.85
C GLU A 577 4.99 28.49 19.56
N ALA A 578 3.92 28.75 18.79
CA ALA A 578 3.94 29.71 17.70
C ALA A 578 2.84 30.72 17.98
N LYS A 579 3.23 31.99 18.07
CA LYS A 579 2.31 33.08 18.36
C LYS A 579 2.65 34.34 17.59
N PHE A 580 1.61 35.11 17.28
CA PHE A 580 1.73 36.46 16.78
C PHE A 580 1.33 37.43 17.89
N LEU A 581 2.30 38.17 18.39
CA LEU A 581 2.12 39.17 19.43
C LEU A 581 1.40 40.40 18.85
N THR A 582 0.37 40.88 19.54
CA THR A 582 -0.35 42.09 19.12
C THR A 582 0.37 43.37 19.55
N GLY A 583 1.15 43.34 20.63
CA GLY A 583 1.73 44.54 21.26
C GLY A 583 0.95 45.03 22.49
N VAL A 584 -0.22 44.45 22.75
CA VAL A 584 -0.99 44.69 23.97
C VAL A 584 -0.47 43.78 25.07
N VAL A 585 -0.15 44.37 26.23
CA VAL A 585 0.25 43.63 27.44
C VAL A 585 -0.77 43.91 28.52
N THR A 586 -1.36 42.85 29.06
CA THR A 586 -2.29 42.91 30.19
C THR A 586 -1.56 42.51 31.46
N GLU A 587 -1.67 43.31 32.51
CA GLU A 587 -1.09 43.01 33.81
C GLU A 587 -2.19 42.58 34.77
N ALA A 588 -2.04 41.42 35.40
CA ALA A 588 -2.93 40.94 36.43
C ALA A 588 -2.15 40.70 37.73
N MET A 589 -2.79 40.96 38.87
CA MET A 589 -2.24 40.56 40.17
C MET A 589 -2.72 39.16 40.52
N ASP A 590 -1.79 38.22 40.67
CA ASP A 590 -2.06 36.90 41.22
C ASP A 590 -1.10 36.62 42.39
N ALA A 591 -1.63 36.15 43.51
CA ALA A 591 -0.91 35.85 44.75
C ALA A 591 0.11 36.94 45.21
N GLY A 592 -0.15 38.23 44.92
CA GLY A 592 0.74 39.34 45.27
C GLY A 592 1.89 39.59 44.29
N GLN A 593 1.92 38.90 43.15
CA GLN A 593 2.84 39.13 42.04
C GLN A 593 2.09 39.72 40.83
N VAL A 594 2.75 40.61 40.10
CA VAL A 594 2.24 41.14 38.83
C VAL A 594 2.62 40.17 37.72
N LEU A 595 1.62 39.47 37.17
CA LEU A 595 1.76 38.63 35.98
C LEU A 595 1.47 39.45 34.74
N ARG A 596 2.38 39.41 33.76
CA ARG A 596 2.25 40.12 32.48
C ARG A 596 1.88 39.12 31.40
N TYR A 597 0.75 39.35 30.73
CA TYR A 597 0.24 38.53 29.64
C TYR A 597 0.34 39.32 28.34
N GLU A 598 1.13 38.82 27.39
CA GLU A 598 1.18 39.37 26.04
C GLU A 598 -0.03 38.84 25.25
N ASP A 599 -0.92 39.74 24.83
CA ASP A 599 -2.07 39.39 23.99
C ASP A 599 -1.55 38.92 22.62
N SER A 600 -1.90 37.68 22.26
CA SER A 600 -1.34 37.01 21.09
C SER A 600 -2.32 36.02 20.46
N VAL A 601 -2.09 35.71 19.19
CA VAL A 601 -2.84 34.68 18.46
C VAL A 601 -1.88 33.56 18.13
N GLY A 602 -2.16 32.35 18.62
CA GLY A 602 -1.24 31.23 18.49
C GLY A 602 -1.68 30.03 19.29
N THR A 603 -0.87 28.98 19.28
CA THR A 603 -1.06 27.79 20.11
C THR A 603 0.26 27.17 20.51
N LYS A 604 0.19 26.28 21.50
CA LYS A 604 1.30 25.46 21.94
C LYS A 604 1.31 24.10 21.24
N PHE A 605 2.50 23.53 21.12
CA PHE A 605 2.70 22.22 20.53
C PHE A 605 3.83 21.47 21.23
N GLN A 606 3.87 20.16 21.00
CA GLN A 606 4.95 19.31 21.49
C GLN A 606 6.21 19.53 20.64
N PRO A 607 7.39 19.77 21.26
CA PRO A 607 8.65 19.84 20.53
C PRO A 607 8.94 18.58 19.73
N GLY A 608 9.65 18.71 18.62
CA GLY A 608 9.93 17.58 17.72
C GLY A 608 8.83 17.26 16.73
N THR A 609 7.61 17.77 16.93
CA THR A 609 6.51 17.58 15.98
C THR A 609 6.78 18.35 14.69
N ASN A 610 6.48 17.75 13.54
CA ASN A 610 6.44 18.48 12.29
C ASN A 610 5.14 19.27 12.20
N ILE A 611 5.27 20.58 12.00
CA ILE A 611 4.12 21.49 12.04
C ILE A 611 4.22 22.46 10.88
N ARG A 612 3.09 22.64 10.19
CA ARG A 612 2.88 23.78 9.32
C ARG A 612 2.02 24.81 10.03
N ILE A 613 2.61 25.96 10.32
CA ILE A 613 1.87 27.13 10.80
C ILE A 613 1.47 28.02 9.65
N THR A 614 0.26 28.57 9.70
CA THR A 614 -0.20 29.57 8.73
C THR A 614 -0.87 30.72 9.45
N TYR A 615 -0.38 31.94 9.24
CA TYR A 615 -1.03 33.16 9.67
C TYR A 615 -1.71 33.83 8.48
N VAL A 616 -3.03 34.03 8.58
CA VAL A 616 -3.85 34.75 7.60
C VAL A 616 -4.33 36.04 8.22
N PHE A 617 -3.93 37.17 7.64
CA PHE A 617 -4.40 38.50 8.01
C PHE A 617 -5.52 38.89 7.06
N TYR A 618 -6.75 38.94 7.56
CA TYR A 618 -7.92 39.22 6.75
C TYR A 618 -8.11 40.74 6.50
N PRO A 619 -8.55 41.13 5.29
CA PRO A 619 -8.72 42.54 4.94
C PRO A 619 -9.83 43.22 5.74
N ASN A 620 -9.69 44.54 5.89
CA ASN A 620 -10.60 45.42 6.60
C ASN A 620 -11.70 45.99 5.67
N VAL A 621 -12.44 45.10 4.99
CA VAL A 621 -13.54 45.52 4.11
C VAL A 621 -14.89 45.44 4.83
N GLN A 622 -15.78 46.41 4.57
CA GLN A 622 -17.06 46.55 5.28
C GLN A 622 -18.00 45.35 5.11
N THR A 623 -17.82 44.57 4.05
CA THR A 623 -18.69 43.45 3.67
C THR A 623 -18.17 42.07 4.10
N ASN A 624 -17.00 41.99 4.75
CA ASN A 624 -16.41 40.72 5.18
C ASN A 624 -16.81 40.39 6.63
N GLU A 625 -17.35 39.20 6.86
CA GLU A 625 -17.69 38.70 8.21
C GLU A 625 -16.43 38.50 9.08
N GLN A 626 -15.27 38.22 8.46
CA GLN A 626 -13.97 38.05 9.11
C GLN A 626 -13.17 39.37 9.24
N ARG A 627 -13.83 40.52 9.22
CA ARG A 627 -13.19 41.84 9.26
C ARG A 627 -12.17 41.95 10.39
N THR A 628 -10.94 42.37 10.06
CA THR A 628 -9.84 42.60 11.02
C THR A 628 -9.60 41.40 11.95
N LEU A 629 -9.56 40.21 11.34
CA LEU A 629 -9.26 38.96 12.00
C LEU A 629 -7.82 38.51 11.63
N ILE A 630 -7.10 37.93 12.60
CA ILE A 630 -5.94 37.08 12.33
C ILE A 630 -6.45 35.66 12.51
N GLY A 631 -6.42 34.88 11.44
CA GLY A 631 -6.60 33.43 11.49
C GLY A 631 -5.25 32.76 11.66
N PHE A 632 -5.18 31.79 12.56
CA PHE A 632 -4.01 30.96 12.79
C PHE A 632 -4.39 29.50 12.55
N TYR A 633 -3.72 28.89 11.57
CA TYR A 633 -3.96 27.52 11.17
C TYR A 633 -2.74 26.66 11.49
N VAL A 634 -3.02 25.43 11.89
CA VAL A 634 -2.03 24.39 12.12
C VAL A 634 -2.39 23.22 11.22
N ASN A 635 -1.45 22.80 10.36
CA ASN A 635 -1.62 21.64 9.49
C ASN A 635 -2.89 21.72 8.60
N GLY A 636 -3.19 22.90 8.07
CA GLY A 636 -4.33 23.15 7.20
C GLY A 636 -5.65 23.46 7.92
N GLU A 637 -5.72 23.26 9.24
CA GLU A 637 -6.93 23.47 10.04
C GLU A 637 -6.84 24.72 10.92
N GLU A 638 -7.95 25.46 11.05
CA GLU A 638 -7.98 26.69 11.87
C GLU A 638 -7.90 26.33 13.36
N SER A 639 -6.83 26.76 14.03
CA SER A 639 -6.55 26.45 15.44
C SER A 639 -6.93 27.58 16.37
N ALA A 640 -6.72 28.83 15.96
CA ALA A 640 -7.08 30.01 16.73
C ALA A 640 -7.41 31.17 15.81
N ALA A 641 -8.27 32.08 16.27
CA ALA A 641 -8.54 33.33 15.58
C ALA A 641 -8.87 34.44 16.56
N SER A 642 -8.44 35.67 16.24
CA SER A 642 -8.72 36.84 17.07
C SER A 642 -8.87 38.11 16.26
N LYS A 643 -9.73 39.01 16.74
CA LYS A 643 -9.91 40.34 16.15
C LYS A 643 -8.78 41.27 16.59
N TRP A 644 -8.12 41.91 15.63
CA TRP A 644 -6.94 42.74 15.86
C TRP A 644 -7.17 44.25 15.69
N LEU A 645 -8.42 44.68 15.53
CA LEU A 645 -8.76 46.09 15.31
C LEU A 645 -8.11 46.97 16.41
N ASP A 646 -7.29 47.94 15.97
CA ASP A 646 -6.47 48.87 16.78
C ASP A 646 -5.39 48.24 17.69
N LYS A 647 -5.22 46.92 17.65
CA LYS A 647 -4.23 46.20 18.48
C LYS A 647 -2.94 45.90 17.74
N VAL A 648 -3.00 45.55 16.46
CA VAL A 648 -1.82 45.10 15.70
C VAL A 648 -1.23 46.21 14.85
N ASN A 649 0.09 46.39 14.99
CA ASN A 649 0.90 47.30 14.19
C ASN A 649 1.62 46.52 13.07
N PHE A 650 1.58 47.05 11.84
CA PHE A 650 2.27 46.51 10.67
C PHE A 650 3.47 47.36 10.27
N ASP A 651 4.10 48.00 11.24
CA ASP A 651 5.38 48.68 11.08
C ASP A 651 6.53 47.82 11.62
N ILE A 652 6.50 46.52 11.30
CA ILE A 652 7.49 45.55 11.77
C ILE A 652 8.82 45.84 11.06
N GLN A 653 9.83 46.25 11.83
CA GLN A 653 11.11 46.74 11.30
C GLN A 653 12.16 45.65 11.11
N SER A 654 12.04 44.51 11.81
CA SER A 654 12.93 43.36 11.61
C SER A 654 12.48 42.49 10.45
N GLN A 655 13.46 41.79 9.87
CA GLN A 655 13.22 40.81 8.82
C GLN A 655 12.77 39.48 9.43
N LEU A 656 12.29 38.57 8.57
CA LEU A 656 11.99 37.22 9.00
C LEU A 656 13.29 36.44 9.20
N GLU A 657 13.60 36.12 10.45
CA GLU A 657 14.82 35.45 10.87
C GLU A 657 14.54 34.05 11.41
N PHE A 658 15.42 33.11 11.08
CA PHE A 658 15.43 31.72 11.55
C PHE A 658 16.75 31.46 12.26
N LYS A 659 16.70 30.90 13.47
CA LYS A 659 17.83 30.73 14.39
C LYS A 659 17.81 29.32 14.98
N SER A 660 18.97 28.87 15.42
CA SER A 660 19.14 27.59 16.12
C SER A 660 19.79 27.74 17.51
N ALA A 661 19.64 28.89 18.15
CA ALA A 661 20.07 29.06 19.53
C ALA A 661 19.02 28.39 20.43
N GLY A 662 19.44 27.56 21.39
CA GLY A 662 18.52 26.87 22.31
C GLY A 662 17.87 25.59 21.76
N ALA A 663 17.74 25.44 20.44
CA ALA A 663 17.31 24.20 19.79
C ALA A 663 17.78 24.14 18.33
N ASP A 664 17.88 22.93 17.76
CA ASP A 664 18.05 22.76 16.32
C ASP A 664 16.71 23.01 15.62
N LEU A 665 16.75 23.72 14.49
CA LEU A 665 15.58 24.09 13.70
C LEU A 665 15.67 23.44 12.31
N ASN A 666 14.69 22.63 11.96
CA ASN A 666 14.56 22.02 10.65
C ASN A 666 13.47 22.74 9.84
N VAL A 667 13.84 23.54 8.85
CA VAL A 667 12.89 24.29 8.01
C VAL A 667 12.66 23.53 6.71
N LYS A 668 11.40 23.21 6.39
CA LYS A 668 11.02 22.52 5.16
C LYS A 668 10.58 23.52 4.08
N SER A 669 9.64 24.39 4.39
CA SER A 669 9.11 25.36 3.43
C SER A 669 8.71 26.68 4.07
N VAL A 670 8.75 27.76 3.28
CA VAL A 670 8.21 29.09 3.63
C VAL A 670 7.48 29.65 2.43
N ARG A 671 6.22 30.03 2.60
CA ARG A 671 5.43 30.64 1.52
C ARG A 671 4.77 31.93 2.00
N ILE A 672 4.81 32.96 1.15
CA ILE A 672 4.24 34.28 1.45
C ILE A 672 3.33 34.71 0.32
N TYR A 673 2.16 35.22 0.67
CA TYR A 673 1.18 35.80 -0.23
C TYR A 673 0.84 37.23 0.19
N ASN A 674 0.71 38.13 -0.78
CA ASN A 674 0.15 39.47 -0.55
C ASN A 674 -1.38 39.47 -0.70
N LYS A 675 -2.04 38.38 -0.26
CA LYS A 675 -3.49 38.25 -0.18
C LYS A 675 -3.82 37.38 1.04
N ALA A 676 -5.01 37.55 1.60
CA ALA A 676 -5.54 36.56 2.53
C ALA A 676 -5.98 35.30 1.76
N LEU A 677 -5.40 34.15 2.09
CA LEU A 677 -5.89 32.87 1.61
C LEU A 677 -7.22 32.49 2.27
N THR A 678 -8.08 31.78 1.55
CA THR A 678 -9.24 31.12 2.14
C THR A 678 -8.84 29.88 2.93
N SER A 679 -9.71 29.38 3.82
CA SER A 679 -9.47 28.12 4.54
C SER A 679 -9.23 26.95 3.57
N ASP A 680 -9.95 26.91 2.45
CA ASP A 680 -9.75 25.88 1.41
C ASP A 680 -8.39 26.02 0.71
N GLU A 681 -7.93 27.24 0.41
CA GLU A 681 -6.60 27.49 -0.14
C GLU A 681 -5.49 27.06 0.85
N VAL A 682 -5.66 27.32 2.15
CA VAL A 682 -4.72 26.91 3.21
C VAL A 682 -4.66 25.38 3.33
N LEU A 683 -5.83 24.72 3.35
CA LEU A 683 -5.92 23.26 3.38
C LEU A 683 -5.33 22.63 2.12
N ASN A 684 -5.62 23.18 0.94
CA ASN A 684 -5.06 22.69 -0.32
C ASN A 684 -3.54 22.84 -0.36
N ASN A 685 -2.99 23.98 0.07
CA ASN A 685 -1.54 24.14 0.18
C ASN A 685 -0.93 23.08 1.11
N TYR A 686 -1.59 22.82 2.24
CA TYR A 686 -1.16 21.78 3.17
C TYR A 686 -1.15 20.38 2.55
N ILE A 687 -2.23 20.00 1.86
CA ILE A 687 -2.35 18.71 1.16
C ILE A 687 -1.27 18.57 0.09
N VAL A 688 -1.02 19.63 -0.69
CA VAL A 688 -0.08 19.58 -1.81
C VAL A 688 1.39 19.48 -1.36
N ASP A 689 1.77 20.17 -0.29
CA ASP A 689 3.17 20.16 0.21
C ASP A 689 3.48 18.92 1.09
N ARG A 690 2.51 18.03 1.31
CA ARG A 690 2.75 16.68 1.83
C ARG A 690 3.48 15.87 0.75
N ASN A 691 4.80 16.02 0.74
CA ASN A 691 5.68 15.39 -0.24
C ASN A 691 5.57 13.86 -0.26
N HIS A 692 5.20 13.21 0.85
CA HIS A 692 4.96 11.78 0.88
C HIS A 692 3.57 11.50 1.47
N LEU A 693 2.79 10.62 0.81
CA LEU A 693 1.50 10.17 1.36
C LEU A 693 1.66 9.52 2.75
N GLU A 694 2.85 8.96 3.03
CA GLU A 694 3.24 8.35 4.31
C GLU A 694 3.66 9.37 5.39
N ASP A 695 3.85 10.66 5.07
CA ASP A 695 4.02 11.71 6.09
C ASP A 695 2.74 11.90 6.94
N ALA A 696 1.65 11.20 6.61
CA ALA A 696 0.43 11.10 7.39
C ALA A 696 0.46 10.00 8.48
N ASP A 697 1.25 8.92 8.29
CA ASP A 697 1.22 7.73 9.15
C ASP A 697 2.23 7.85 10.30
N GLY A 698 1.91 8.71 11.25
CA GLY A 698 2.70 8.88 12.46
C GLY A 698 2.50 10.21 13.19
N GLU A 699 1.78 11.16 12.59
CA GLU A 699 1.49 12.44 13.24
C GLU A 699 0.24 12.30 14.14
N PRO A 700 0.39 12.17 15.47
CA PRO A 700 -0.74 12.42 16.36
C PRO A 700 -1.23 13.83 16.07
N GLY A 701 -2.48 13.96 15.61
CA GLY A 701 -3.14 15.25 15.51
C GLY A 701 -2.95 16.02 16.82
N VAL A 702 -2.70 17.32 16.71
CA VAL A 702 -2.55 18.19 17.88
C VAL A 702 -3.79 18.00 18.75
N ARG A 703 -3.63 17.29 19.87
CA ARG A 703 -4.64 17.35 20.93
C ARG A 703 -4.62 18.80 21.37
N SER A 704 -5.76 19.48 21.23
CA SER A 704 -6.02 20.73 21.95
C SER A 704 -5.75 20.45 23.43
N LEU A 705 -4.58 20.88 23.92
CA LEU A 705 -4.36 21.00 25.34
C LEU A 705 -5.17 22.21 25.78
N ASP A 706 -6.19 21.91 26.58
CA ASP A 706 -6.99 22.81 27.40
C ASP A 706 -8.13 23.60 26.73
N GLU A 707 -9.34 23.01 26.81
CA GLU A 707 -10.59 23.77 26.97
C GLU A 707 -10.65 24.52 28.32
N ASP A 708 -9.69 24.31 29.22
CA ASP A 708 -9.67 24.87 30.58
C ASP A 708 -9.00 26.26 30.70
N ASN A 709 -8.52 26.87 29.60
CA ASN A 709 -7.92 28.22 29.62
C ASN A 709 -8.55 29.21 28.62
N ARG A 710 -9.85 29.05 28.33
CA ARG A 710 -10.64 30.06 27.61
C ARG A 710 -11.12 31.20 28.51
#